data_AF-A0A8C5WU21-F1
#
_entry.id   AF-A0A8C5WU21-F1
#
_cell.length_a   1.000
_cell.length_b   1.000
_cell.length_c   1.000
_cell.angle_alpha   90.00
_cell.angle_beta   90.00
_cell.angle_gamma   90.00
#
_symmetry.space_group_name_H-M   'P 1'
#
loop_
_entity.id
_entity.type
_entity.pdbx_description
1 polymer ?
#
loop_
_entity_poly.entity_id
_entity_poly.type
_entity_poly.pdbx_seq_one_letter_code
_entity_poly.pdbx_strand_id
1 'polypeptide(L)'
;MRVPAAPALLLCLLLPLPCTRAAPLEGKGPLVVHFPGDAVGGLTDRELAVRYLQRYGYLTATNPGGQLMLETPLKAMQKRLGLPETGQLDASTRAAIRAPRCGVPDVGSFQTFQGDLKWDHTDLTYRVVNYSPDLDGSIIEDAFARAFQVWSQVTPLTFTRRQEGEVDILIQFGTGEHGDGYPFDGKDNLLAHAFPPGKDRFSGDAHFDDDELWTLGTGIVVKTYFGNTNGSSCHFPFTFDGRSYASCTTDGRDDGLPWCATTPNFDRDKKYGFCPSELLFTYDGNSDGQKCVFPFVFEGKSYQGCTTDGRTDGYRWCATTANFDQDKKYGFCPNRDMAVIGGNSQGEPCSFPFKFLGQTYSSCTSEGRTDGKLWCATTNDYDADKKWGLCPDQGYSLFLVAAHEFGHSLGLDHSSIQEALMYPMYTYLADFQLHSDDVAGIQYLYGEQVGGGPWNSPPLQTGDSSTVDNDGSSVTETPVGDGWSSACRLGGFDGVGEIQKVLHFFKDGQYWRMSSTRAGPLEGPLSIQSTWLALPDVIDAAFQDPLTKKHFFFSGQRFWVSQGPRLVGPRSLDKLGIKRDVRKIVGSLIRTQGRVLLFSGDQFWRLDVKKEQVDKGYPRYIDSLFPGVPIDANLVFQYKGRFHFCRLPFCWQMSPRYQVTRVGYFKQDVLKCPEQ
;
A
#
# COMPACT_ATOMS: atom_id res chain seq x y z
N MET A 1 21.19 -5.60 -78.08
CA MET A 1 20.16 -4.91 -78.89
C MET A 1 19.15 -4.24 -77.95
N ARG A 2 18.48 -3.17 -78.39
CA ARG A 2 17.55 -2.36 -77.56
C ARG A 2 16.08 -2.54 -78.01
N VAL A 3 15.18 -2.46 -77.04
CA VAL A 3 13.72 -2.14 -77.09
C VAL A 3 13.54 -0.63 -77.45
N PRO A 4 12.37 -0.03 -77.86
CA PRO A 4 10.94 -0.43 -77.91
C PRO A 4 10.42 -0.58 -79.38
N ALA A 5 9.15 -0.44 -79.82
CA ALA A 5 7.91 0.17 -79.27
C ALA A 5 6.59 -0.38 -79.89
N ALA A 6 5.45 0.26 -79.54
CA ALA A 6 4.05 0.03 -80.00
C ALA A 6 3.55 1.25 -80.83
N PRO A 7 2.26 1.43 -81.30
CA PRO A 7 0.99 1.10 -80.60
C PRO A 7 -0.27 0.70 -81.47
N ALA A 8 -1.40 0.48 -80.78
CA ALA A 8 -2.81 0.73 -81.21
C ALA A 8 -3.46 -0.23 -82.27
N LEU A 9 -4.76 -0.55 -82.29
CA LEU A 9 -5.93 -0.29 -81.41
C LEU A 9 -7.06 -1.31 -81.77
N LEU A 10 -7.94 -1.74 -80.85
CA LEU A 10 -9.37 -2.00 -81.17
C LEU A 10 -10.29 -2.09 -79.93
N LEU A 11 -11.54 -1.66 -80.10
CA LEU A 11 -12.63 -1.66 -79.12
C LEU A 11 -13.24 -3.05 -78.89
N CYS A 12 -13.81 -3.29 -77.70
CA CYS A 12 -15.06 -4.06 -77.57
C CYS A 12 -15.85 -3.67 -76.30
N LEU A 13 -17.16 -3.87 -76.31
CA LEU A 13 -18.12 -3.25 -75.38
C LEU A 13 -18.32 -3.97 -74.03
N LEU A 14 -18.84 -3.21 -73.06
CA LEU A 14 -19.17 -3.60 -71.69
C LEU A 14 -20.48 -4.41 -71.58
N LEU A 15 -20.46 -5.45 -70.75
CA LEU A 15 -21.63 -6.01 -70.05
C LEU A 15 -21.24 -6.29 -68.59
N PRO A 16 -22.10 -5.99 -67.60
CA PRO A 16 -21.72 -6.07 -66.19
C PRO A 16 -21.95 -7.48 -65.61
N LEU A 17 -20.92 -8.03 -64.94
CA LEU A 17 -21.07 -9.15 -64.01
C LEU A 17 -20.83 -8.65 -62.57
N PRO A 18 -21.60 -9.10 -61.58
CA PRO A 18 -21.61 -8.50 -60.25
C PRO A 18 -20.34 -8.82 -59.47
N CYS A 19 -19.76 -7.79 -58.84
CA CYS A 19 -18.72 -7.97 -57.84
C CYS A 19 -19.31 -8.66 -56.59
N THR A 20 -19.09 -9.97 -56.46
CA THR A 20 -19.15 -10.61 -55.15
C THR A 20 -18.02 -10.05 -54.31
N ARG A 21 -18.36 -9.15 -53.38
CA ARG A 21 -17.44 -8.78 -52.29
C ARG A 21 -17.01 -10.07 -51.60
N ALA A 22 -15.71 -10.30 -51.50
CA ALA A 22 -15.20 -11.22 -50.50
C ALA A 22 -15.73 -10.75 -49.14
N ALA A 23 -16.46 -11.62 -48.43
CA ALA A 23 -16.81 -11.35 -47.05
C ALA A 23 -15.51 -11.15 -46.26
N PRO A 24 -15.43 -10.17 -45.34
CA PRO A 24 -14.39 -10.22 -44.32
C PRO A 24 -14.47 -11.59 -43.64
N LEU A 25 -13.33 -12.22 -43.40
CA LEU A 25 -13.28 -13.32 -42.44
C LEU A 25 -13.83 -12.78 -41.12
N GLU A 26 -14.99 -13.28 -40.70
CA GLU A 26 -15.49 -13.05 -39.35
C GLU A 26 -14.45 -13.65 -38.40
N GLY A 27 -13.58 -12.80 -37.87
CA GLY A 27 -12.76 -13.15 -36.73
C GLY A 27 -13.70 -13.54 -35.62
N LYS A 28 -13.77 -14.84 -35.31
CA LYS A 28 -14.45 -15.34 -34.12
C LYS A 28 -13.97 -14.49 -32.95
N GLY A 29 -14.90 -13.88 -32.21
CA GLY A 29 -14.56 -13.18 -30.98
C GLY A 29 -13.75 -14.10 -30.06
N PRO A 30 -12.86 -13.56 -29.22
CA PRO A 30 -11.99 -14.36 -28.37
C PRO A 30 -12.83 -15.37 -27.58
N LEU A 31 -12.50 -16.66 -27.73
CA LEU A 31 -13.17 -17.74 -27.02
C LEU A 31 -12.86 -17.60 -25.53
N VAL A 32 -13.88 -17.28 -24.74
CA VAL A 32 -13.79 -17.22 -23.28
C VAL A 32 -14.18 -18.59 -22.72
N VAL A 33 -13.32 -19.17 -21.91
CA VAL A 33 -13.52 -20.47 -21.27
C VAL A 33 -13.61 -20.26 -19.75
N HIS A 34 -14.66 -20.79 -19.13
CA HIS A 34 -14.74 -20.85 -17.67
C HIS A 34 -13.92 -22.04 -17.17
N PHE A 35 -12.77 -21.75 -16.56
CA PHE A 35 -11.89 -22.75 -15.99
C PHE A 35 -12.43 -23.25 -14.63
N PRO A 36 -12.39 -24.56 -14.33
CA PRO A 36 -12.80 -25.06 -13.02
C PRO A 36 -11.91 -24.51 -11.91
N GLY A 37 -12.51 -23.94 -10.88
CA GLY A 37 -11.81 -23.27 -9.77
C GLY A 37 -11.63 -21.75 -9.93
N ASP A 38 -11.83 -21.19 -11.14
CA ASP A 38 -11.67 -19.76 -11.38
C ASP A 38 -12.92 -18.95 -10.97
N ALA A 39 -12.97 -18.55 -9.69
CA ALA A 39 -14.08 -17.80 -9.12
C ALA A 39 -14.17 -16.33 -9.59
N VAL A 40 -13.08 -15.76 -10.12
CA VAL A 40 -12.96 -14.33 -10.45
C VAL A 40 -13.16 -14.09 -11.95
N GLY A 41 -12.65 -14.97 -12.81
CA GLY A 41 -12.74 -14.87 -14.27
C GLY A 41 -14.17 -14.88 -14.84
N GLY A 42 -15.16 -15.26 -14.05
CA GLY A 42 -16.58 -15.22 -14.42
C GLY A 42 -17.33 -13.92 -14.09
N LEU A 43 -16.74 -12.98 -13.35
CA LEU A 43 -17.44 -11.78 -12.86
C LEU A 43 -17.44 -10.62 -13.87
N THR A 44 -18.55 -9.89 -13.95
CA THR A 44 -18.59 -8.63 -14.69
C THR A 44 -17.83 -7.52 -13.96
N ASP A 45 -17.34 -6.51 -14.70
CA ASP A 45 -16.68 -5.33 -14.11
C ASP A 45 -17.55 -4.62 -13.04
N ARG A 46 -18.89 -4.69 -13.18
CA ARG A 46 -19.82 -4.11 -12.21
C ARG A 46 -19.88 -4.93 -10.92
N GLU A 47 -19.89 -6.26 -11.01
CA GLU A 47 -19.90 -7.12 -9.82
C GLU A 47 -18.56 -7.04 -9.07
N LEU A 48 -17.44 -7.03 -9.80
CA LEU A 48 -16.12 -6.83 -9.22
C LEU A 48 -16.03 -5.49 -8.48
N ALA A 49 -16.53 -4.41 -9.09
CA ALA A 49 -16.60 -3.10 -8.45
C ALA A 49 -17.49 -3.09 -7.20
N VAL A 50 -18.63 -3.79 -7.19
CA VAL A 50 -19.49 -3.90 -6.00
C VAL A 50 -18.74 -4.60 -4.86
N ARG A 51 -18.09 -5.74 -5.14
CA ARG A 51 -17.30 -6.48 -4.13
C ARG A 51 -16.16 -5.62 -3.57
N TYR A 52 -15.40 -4.96 -4.45
CA TYR A 52 -14.31 -4.05 -4.09
C TYR A 52 -14.81 -2.93 -3.15
N LEU A 53 -15.86 -2.22 -3.55
CA LEU A 53 -16.41 -1.10 -2.77
C LEU A 53 -17.00 -1.55 -1.42
N GLN A 54 -17.52 -2.76 -1.33
CA GLN A 54 -17.97 -3.35 -0.06
C GLN A 54 -16.81 -3.70 0.85
N ARG A 55 -15.81 -4.45 0.34
CA ARG A 55 -14.66 -4.90 1.15
C ARG A 55 -13.87 -3.72 1.71
N TYR A 56 -13.57 -2.71 0.89
CA TYR A 56 -12.76 -1.57 1.32
C TYR A 56 -13.58 -0.43 1.95
N GLY A 57 -14.84 -0.69 2.34
CA GLY A 57 -15.65 0.19 3.20
C GLY A 57 -16.35 1.38 2.52
N TYR A 58 -16.23 1.52 1.20
CA TYR A 58 -16.93 2.57 0.42
C TYR A 58 -18.44 2.35 0.28
N LEU A 59 -18.92 1.13 0.54
CA LEU A 59 -20.31 0.75 0.36
C LEU A 59 -20.79 -0.18 1.48
N THR A 60 -21.74 0.29 2.29
CA THR A 60 -22.46 -0.57 3.23
C THR A 60 -23.32 -1.59 2.49
N ALA A 61 -23.38 -2.83 2.99
CA ALA A 61 -24.24 -3.86 2.43
C ALA A 61 -25.72 -3.46 2.57
N THR A 62 -26.40 -3.15 1.45
CA THR A 62 -27.82 -2.75 1.44
C THR A 62 -28.70 -3.67 0.62
N ASN A 63 -29.94 -3.79 1.07
CA ASN A 63 -30.97 -4.78 0.69
C ASN A 63 -31.03 -5.24 -0.80
N PRO A 64 -31.27 -6.55 -1.04
CA PRO A 64 -31.50 -7.08 -2.38
C PRO A 64 -32.80 -6.52 -2.97
N GLY A 65 -32.69 -5.75 -4.07
CA GLY A 65 -33.83 -5.22 -4.81
C GLY A 65 -33.72 -3.75 -5.23
N GLY A 66 -32.81 -2.97 -4.64
CA GLY A 66 -32.52 -1.60 -5.05
C GLY A 66 -31.53 -1.53 -6.23
N GLN A 67 -31.75 -0.64 -7.20
CA GLN A 67 -30.78 -0.38 -8.26
C GLN A 67 -29.59 0.41 -7.68
N LEU A 68 -28.56 -0.32 -7.25
CA LEU A 68 -27.41 0.18 -6.52
C LEU A 68 -26.66 1.27 -7.31
N MET A 69 -26.69 2.51 -6.80
CA MET A 69 -25.98 3.66 -7.39
C MET A 69 -24.52 3.65 -6.97
N LEU A 70 -23.62 3.34 -7.91
CA LEU A 70 -22.18 3.24 -7.63
C LEU A 70 -21.43 4.58 -7.73
N GLU A 71 -22.06 5.64 -8.24
CA GLU A 71 -21.38 6.92 -8.54
C GLU A 71 -20.69 7.54 -7.31
N THR A 72 -21.37 7.61 -6.17
CA THR A 72 -20.81 8.20 -4.94
C THR A 72 -19.72 7.33 -4.30
N PRO A 73 -19.91 6.01 -4.10
CA PRO A 73 -18.83 5.11 -3.68
C PRO A 73 -17.61 5.14 -4.62
N LEU A 74 -17.82 5.11 -5.94
CA LEU A 74 -16.72 5.17 -6.91
C LEU A 74 -15.96 6.49 -6.82
N LYS A 75 -16.63 7.63 -6.64
CA LYS A 75 -15.94 8.92 -6.43
C LYS A 75 -15.11 8.93 -5.16
N ALA A 76 -15.61 8.36 -4.06
CA ALA A 76 -14.84 8.24 -2.82
C ALA A 76 -13.60 7.37 -2.99
N MET A 77 -13.72 6.23 -3.67
CA MET A 77 -12.62 5.32 -4.00
C MET A 77 -11.60 5.98 -4.93
N GLN A 78 -12.05 6.57 -6.04
CA GLN A 78 -11.21 7.29 -6.98
C GLN A 78 -10.41 8.39 -6.27
N LYS A 79 -11.06 9.18 -5.41
CA LYS A 79 -10.42 10.23 -4.63
C LYS A 79 -9.31 9.69 -3.71
N ARG A 80 -9.55 8.57 -3.01
CA ARG A 80 -8.56 7.96 -2.10
C ARG A 80 -7.36 7.39 -2.85
N LEU A 81 -7.58 6.77 -4.00
CA LEU A 81 -6.55 6.19 -4.88
C LEU A 81 -5.93 7.22 -5.86
N GLY A 82 -6.15 8.53 -5.66
CA GLY A 82 -5.59 9.58 -6.52
C GLY A 82 -6.14 9.65 -7.96
N LEU A 83 -7.13 8.83 -8.31
CA LEU A 83 -7.72 8.72 -9.65
C LEU A 83 -8.67 9.89 -9.98
N PRO A 84 -9.00 10.12 -11.26
CA PRO A 84 -10.05 11.06 -11.66
C PRO A 84 -11.42 10.70 -11.06
N GLU A 85 -12.04 11.64 -10.33
CA GLU A 85 -13.34 11.48 -9.63
C GLU A 85 -14.55 11.47 -10.60
N THR A 86 -14.56 10.55 -11.58
CA THR A 86 -15.63 10.43 -12.59
C THR A 86 -16.93 9.84 -12.02
N GLY A 87 -16.85 8.98 -11.00
CA GLY A 87 -17.95 8.13 -10.54
C GLY A 87 -18.34 7.02 -11.52
N GLN A 88 -17.48 6.72 -12.49
CA GLN A 88 -17.72 5.72 -13.54
C GLN A 88 -16.63 4.65 -13.53
N LEU A 89 -16.96 3.46 -14.03
CA LEU A 89 -15.98 2.39 -14.27
C LEU A 89 -15.19 2.67 -15.55
N ASP A 90 -14.45 3.78 -15.57
CA ASP A 90 -13.48 4.10 -16.63
C ASP A 90 -12.26 3.16 -16.62
N ALA A 91 -11.40 3.26 -17.63
CA ALA A 91 -10.27 2.33 -17.80
C ALA A 91 -9.31 2.34 -16.61
N SER A 92 -8.99 3.53 -16.08
CA SER A 92 -8.19 3.71 -14.85
C SER A 92 -8.85 3.07 -13.62
N THR A 93 -10.15 3.26 -13.46
CA THR A 93 -10.92 2.70 -12.34
C THR A 93 -10.99 1.18 -12.40
N ARG A 94 -11.20 0.60 -13.59
CA ARG A 94 -11.19 -0.86 -13.78
C ARG A 94 -9.80 -1.46 -13.57
N ALA A 95 -8.74 -0.77 -14.00
CA ALA A 95 -7.37 -1.20 -13.76
C ALA A 95 -7.05 -1.21 -12.25
N ALA A 96 -7.40 -0.16 -11.51
CA ALA A 96 -7.19 -0.08 -10.07
C ALA A 96 -7.98 -1.14 -9.28
N ILE A 97 -9.23 -1.41 -9.66
CA ILE A 97 -10.07 -2.46 -9.02
C ILE A 97 -9.50 -3.87 -9.23
N ARG A 98 -8.79 -4.09 -10.34
CA ARG A 98 -8.15 -5.37 -10.71
C ARG A 98 -6.68 -5.47 -10.30
N ALA A 99 -6.11 -4.40 -9.74
CA ALA A 99 -4.71 -4.36 -9.37
C ALA A 99 -4.49 -4.90 -7.94
N PRO A 100 -3.39 -5.63 -7.68
CA PRO A 100 -3.05 -6.17 -6.37
C PRO A 100 -2.93 -5.09 -5.30
N ARG A 101 -3.40 -5.38 -4.08
CA ARG A 101 -3.42 -4.44 -2.95
C ARG A 101 -3.49 -5.13 -1.59
N CYS A 102 -3.25 -4.37 -0.52
CA CYS A 102 -3.55 -4.75 0.87
C CYS A 102 -5.07 -4.89 1.09
N GLY A 103 -5.44 -5.84 1.95
CA GLY A 103 -6.81 -6.19 2.33
C GLY A 103 -7.47 -5.28 3.36
N VAL A 104 -6.69 -4.47 4.08
CA VAL A 104 -7.21 -3.53 5.08
C VAL A 104 -8.18 -2.53 4.40
N PRO A 105 -9.33 -2.20 5.02
CA PRO A 105 -10.26 -1.23 4.45
C PRO A 105 -9.66 0.17 4.24
N ASP A 106 -10.17 0.91 3.26
CA ASP A 106 -9.76 2.31 3.05
C ASP A 106 -10.64 3.29 3.85
N VAL A 107 -11.89 2.92 4.12
CA VAL A 107 -12.93 3.79 4.68
C VAL A 107 -13.68 3.05 5.77
N GLY A 108 -13.98 3.78 6.85
CA GLY A 108 -14.24 3.16 8.15
C GLY A 108 -12.89 2.91 8.83
N SER A 109 -12.72 3.46 10.02
CA SER A 109 -11.55 3.20 10.85
C SER A 109 -11.45 1.72 11.23
N PHE A 110 -10.31 1.33 11.82
CA PHE A 110 -10.11 0.12 12.63
C PHE A 110 -11.04 -0.01 13.87
N GLN A 111 -12.30 0.39 13.75
CA GLN A 111 -13.29 0.61 14.81
C GLN A 111 -13.88 -0.69 15.40
N THR A 112 -13.44 -1.86 14.93
CA THR A 112 -13.59 -3.12 15.66
C THR A 112 -12.79 -3.13 16.97
N PHE A 113 -11.67 -2.40 17.02
CA PHE A 113 -10.75 -2.37 18.16
C PHE A 113 -10.91 -1.05 18.94
N GLN A 114 -10.92 -1.11 20.28
CA GLN A 114 -11.07 0.06 21.15
C GLN A 114 -9.73 0.50 21.76
N GLY A 115 -9.27 1.71 21.44
CA GLY A 115 -8.12 2.34 22.09
C GLY A 115 -7.36 3.31 21.19
N ASP A 116 -6.22 3.78 21.69
CA ASP A 116 -5.16 4.28 20.81
C ASP A 116 -4.58 3.08 20.07
N LEU A 117 -4.53 3.13 18.72
CA LEU A 117 -4.01 2.05 17.88
C LEU A 117 -2.47 2.06 17.92
N LYS A 118 -1.90 1.83 19.10
CA LYS A 118 -0.45 1.90 19.35
C LYS A 118 -0.08 0.94 20.47
N TRP A 119 1.04 0.23 20.33
CA TRP A 119 1.62 -0.53 21.43
C TRP A 119 2.06 0.39 22.59
N ASP A 120 1.84 -0.09 23.82
CA ASP A 120 2.18 0.61 25.07
C ASP A 120 3.65 0.44 25.48
N HIS A 121 4.38 -0.43 24.78
CA HIS A 121 5.80 -0.72 24.95
C HIS A 121 6.53 -0.68 23.57
N THR A 122 7.85 -0.87 23.57
CA THR A 122 8.69 -0.72 22.37
C THR A 122 9.56 -1.93 22.04
N ASP A 123 9.63 -2.92 22.94
CA ASP A 123 10.34 -4.18 22.81
C ASP A 123 9.42 -5.30 22.30
N LEU A 124 8.86 -5.08 21.11
CA LEU A 124 7.85 -5.93 20.49
C LEU A 124 8.42 -7.30 20.13
N THR A 125 7.55 -8.31 20.18
CA THR A 125 7.89 -9.69 19.89
C THR A 125 7.00 -10.27 18.80
N TYR A 126 7.56 -11.13 17.97
CA TYR A 126 6.81 -11.75 16.86
C TYR A 126 7.10 -13.24 16.72
N ARG A 127 6.18 -13.98 16.08
CA ARG A 127 6.35 -15.39 15.72
C ARG A 127 5.73 -15.68 14.36
N VAL A 128 6.50 -16.34 13.50
CA VAL A 128 6.00 -16.98 12.28
C VAL A 128 5.36 -18.32 12.65
N VAL A 129 4.08 -18.48 12.32
CA VAL A 129 3.24 -19.63 12.68
C VAL A 129 3.41 -20.78 11.68
N ASN A 130 3.44 -20.46 10.39
CA ASN A 130 3.69 -21.36 9.26
C ASN A 130 4.41 -20.58 8.15
N TYR A 131 4.79 -21.28 7.06
CA TYR A 131 5.54 -20.71 5.94
C TYR A 131 4.87 -21.05 4.63
N SER A 132 4.91 -20.13 3.66
CA SER A 132 4.56 -20.43 2.28
C SER A 132 5.54 -21.44 1.65
N PRO A 133 5.07 -22.42 0.86
CA PRO A 133 5.92 -23.40 0.19
C PRO A 133 6.79 -22.82 -0.94
N ASP A 134 6.55 -21.58 -1.35
CA ASP A 134 7.21 -20.94 -2.50
C ASP A 134 8.62 -20.42 -2.21
N LEU A 135 8.93 -20.20 -0.93
CA LEU A 135 10.23 -19.69 -0.47
C LEU A 135 10.80 -20.58 0.63
N ASP A 136 12.13 -20.76 0.62
CA ASP A 136 12.82 -21.40 1.75
C ASP A 136 12.57 -20.59 3.04
N GLY A 137 12.26 -21.28 4.14
CA GLY A 137 11.90 -20.61 5.41
C GLY A 137 12.93 -19.59 5.90
N SER A 138 14.23 -19.76 5.61
CA SER A 138 15.24 -18.74 5.98
C SER A 138 15.19 -17.47 5.13
N ILE A 139 14.67 -17.54 3.90
CA ILE A 139 14.42 -16.37 3.04
C ILE A 139 13.17 -15.62 3.53
N ILE A 140 12.12 -16.35 3.95
CA ILE A 140 10.93 -15.77 4.59
C ILE A 140 11.33 -15.04 5.88
N GLU A 141 12.13 -15.68 6.73
CA GLU A 141 12.66 -15.09 7.97
C GLU A 141 13.49 -13.83 7.74
N ASP A 142 14.39 -13.84 6.74
CA ASP A 142 15.15 -12.64 6.35
C ASP A 142 14.24 -11.53 5.83
N ALA A 143 13.26 -11.86 4.99
CA ALA A 143 12.30 -10.89 4.45
C ALA A 143 11.50 -10.20 5.57
N PHE A 144 11.00 -10.97 6.55
CA PHE A 144 10.29 -10.42 7.72
C PHE A 144 11.22 -9.63 8.64
N ALA A 145 12.44 -10.11 8.92
CA ALA A 145 13.41 -9.38 9.73
C ALA A 145 13.77 -8.03 9.10
N ARG A 146 13.99 -7.98 7.78
CA ARG A 146 14.22 -6.74 7.05
C ARG A 146 12.98 -5.85 7.01
N ALA A 147 11.77 -6.41 6.89
CA ALA A 147 10.52 -5.64 6.92
C ALA A 147 10.30 -4.95 8.29
N PHE A 148 10.58 -5.62 9.41
CA PHE A 148 10.61 -4.97 10.73
C PHE A 148 11.76 -3.95 10.86
N GLN A 149 12.88 -4.18 10.17
CA GLN A 149 14.01 -3.25 10.16
C GLN A 149 13.64 -1.88 9.57
N VAL A 150 12.73 -1.84 8.57
CA VAL A 150 12.20 -0.59 7.98
C VAL A 150 11.65 0.35 9.06
N TRP A 151 10.93 -0.18 10.05
CA TRP A 151 10.28 0.60 11.10
C TRP A 151 11.20 0.93 12.29
N SER A 152 12.06 -0.02 12.68
CA SER A 152 13.05 0.18 13.77
C SER A 152 14.22 1.10 13.40
N GLN A 153 14.50 1.30 12.11
CA GLN A 153 15.49 2.28 11.64
C GLN A 153 15.08 3.75 11.84
N VAL A 154 13.80 4.03 12.11
CA VAL A 154 13.29 5.40 12.25
C VAL A 154 12.58 5.66 13.59
N THR A 155 12.51 4.66 14.47
CA THR A 155 11.83 4.72 15.78
C THR A 155 12.64 4.05 16.89
N PRO A 156 12.26 4.21 18.17
CA PRO A 156 12.79 3.42 19.28
C PRO A 156 12.33 1.95 19.31
N LEU A 157 11.53 1.48 18.35
CA LEU A 157 11.01 0.11 18.34
C LEU A 157 12.13 -0.92 18.14
N THR A 158 12.03 -2.03 18.85
CA THR A 158 12.86 -3.22 18.63
C THR A 158 11.96 -4.44 18.46
N PHE A 159 12.40 -5.41 17.67
CA PHE A 159 11.61 -6.57 17.27
C PHE A 159 12.38 -7.85 17.59
N THR A 160 11.82 -8.71 18.44
CA THR A 160 12.45 -9.97 18.86
C THR A 160 11.59 -11.16 18.45
N ARG A 161 12.10 -11.99 17.54
CA ARG A 161 11.44 -13.25 17.18
C ARG A 161 11.45 -14.22 18.37
N ARG A 162 10.32 -14.90 18.61
CA ARG A 162 10.21 -16.06 19.50
C ARG A 162 9.63 -17.26 18.76
N GLN A 163 10.04 -18.47 19.15
CA GLN A 163 9.49 -19.72 18.62
C GLN A 163 8.28 -20.21 19.44
N GLU A 164 8.28 -19.95 20.75
CA GLU A 164 7.26 -20.41 21.70
C GLU A 164 6.78 -19.26 22.60
N GLY A 165 5.66 -19.49 23.30
CA GLY A 165 5.02 -18.51 24.17
C GLY A 165 4.01 -17.60 23.45
N GLU A 166 3.50 -16.62 24.20
CA GLU A 166 2.73 -15.49 23.66
C GLU A 166 3.70 -14.42 23.13
N VAL A 167 3.26 -13.72 22.08
CA VAL A 167 3.98 -12.65 21.36
C VAL A 167 2.98 -11.59 20.93
N ASP A 168 3.48 -10.41 20.56
CA ASP A 168 2.66 -9.24 20.20
C ASP A 168 2.16 -9.28 18.74
N ILE A 169 2.86 -10.01 17.86
CA ILE A 169 2.53 -10.15 16.44
C ILE A 169 2.69 -11.62 16.01
N LEU A 170 1.60 -12.29 15.64
CA LEU A 170 1.66 -13.55 14.88
C LEU A 170 1.71 -13.26 13.39
N ILE A 171 2.50 -14.04 12.67
CA ILE A 171 2.63 -13.98 11.22
C ILE A 171 2.20 -15.32 10.64
N GLN A 172 1.21 -15.32 9.77
CA GLN A 172 0.61 -16.55 9.23
C GLN A 172 0.35 -16.44 7.72
N PHE A 173 0.55 -17.53 6.99
CA PHE A 173 0.08 -17.72 5.61
C PHE A 173 -1.23 -18.50 5.61
N GLY A 174 -2.19 -18.14 4.77
CA GLY A 174 -3.49 -18.83 4.69
C GLY A 174 -4.20 -18.59 3.37
N THR A 175 -5.15 -19.47 3.03
CA THR A 175 -5.94 -19.40 1.79
C THR A 175 -7.42 -19.22 2.12
N GLY A 176 -8.14 -18.42 1.34
CA GLY A 176 -9.57 -18.16 1.55
C GLY A 176 -9.90 -17.73 3.00
N GLU A 177 -10.89 -18.39 3.61
CA GLU A 177 -11.23 -18.23 5.04
C GLU A 177 -10.21 -18.94 5.93
N HIS A 178 -9.44 -18.18 6.70
CA HIS A 178 -8.29 -18.65 7.47
C HIS A 178 -8.43 -18.46 8.99
N GLY A 179 -9.63 -18.12 9.49
CA GLY A 179 -10.00 -18.25 10.91
C GLY A 179 -10.19 -16.94 11.68
N ASP A 180 -10.12 -15.80 11.00
CA ASP A 180 -10.39 -14.46 11.53
C ASP A 180 -11.71 -13.84 11.01
N GLY A 181 -12.35 -14.45 10.00
CA GLY A 181 -13.57 -13.95 9.36
C GLY A 181 -13.35 -12.96 8.21
N TYR A 182 -12.11 -12.75 7.77
CA TYR A 182 -11.73 -11.87 6.66
C TYR A 182 -11.11 -12.68 5.51
N PRO A 183 -11.91 -13.43 4.72
CA PRO A 183 -11.36 -14.36 3.75
C PRO A 183 -10.61 -13.67 2.60
N PHE A 184 -9.46 -14.26 2.23
CA PHE A 184 -8.75 -14.01 0.97
C PHE A 184 -9.60 -14.39 -0.25
N ASP A 185 -9.21 -13.92 -1.45
CA ASP A 185 -9.87 -14.23 -2.73
C ASP A 185 -9.01 -14.98 -3.75
N GLY A 186 -7.78 -15.35 -3.38
CA GLY A 186 -6.86 -16.11 -4.20
C GLY A 186 -6.15 -15.26 -5.25
N LYS A 187 -5.23 -15.90 -6.00
CA LYS A 187 -4.23 -15.27 -6.87
C LYS A 187 -4.56 -13.87 -7.46
N ASP A 188 -3.70 -12.94 -7.08
CA ASP A 188 -3.45 -11.54 -7.42
C ASP A 188 -4.15 -10.45 -6.60
N ASN A 189 -5.40 -10.62 -6.16
CA ASN A 189 -6.09 -9.53 -5.46
C ASN A 189 -6.23 -9.86 -3.98
N LEU A 190 -6.03 -8.86 -3.12
CA LEU A 190 -5.80 -8.99 -1.69
C LEU A 190 -4.59 -9.88 -1.34
N LEU A 191 -3.40 -9.28 -1.30
CA LEU A 191 -2.14 -9.99 -1.04
C LEU A 191 -1.97 -10.43 0.42
N ALA A 192 -2.46 -9.61 1.34
CA ALA A 192 -2.26 -9.74 2.77
C ALA A 192 -3.21 -8.79 3.52
N HIS A 193 -3.34 -8.96 4.84
CA HIS A 193 -3.85 -7.94 5.75
C HIS A 193 -3.21 -8.06 7.13
N ALA A 194 -3.23 -6.98 7.90
CA ALA A 194 -2.87 -7.01 9.31
C ALA A 194 -3.83 -6.24 10.20
N PHE A 195 -3.89 -6.66 11.45
CA PHE A 195 -4.68 -6.05 12.51
C PHE A 195 -3.86 -5.04 13.31
N PRO A 196 -4.48 -3.98 13.82
CA PRO A 196 -3.78 -2.93 14.55
C PRO A 196 -3.37 -3.40 15.96
N PRO A 197 -2.48 -2.65 16.64
CA PRO A 197 -2.20 -2.82 18.06
C PRO A 197 -3.48 -2.78 18.90
N GLY A 198 -3.54 -3.60 19.94
CA GLY A 198 -4.74 -3.75 20.77
C GLY A 198 -4.62 -4.84 21.83
N LYS A 199 -5.77 -5.29 22.34
CA LYS A 199 -5.88 -6.33 23.39
C LYS A 199 -6.82 -7.47 23.00
N ASP A 200 -7.31 -7.45 21.77
CA ASP A 200 -8.17 -8.49 21.22
C ASP A 200 -7.29 -9.60 20.63
N ARG A 201 -7.86 -10.79 20.44
CA ARG A 201 -7.11 -12.02 20.11
C ARG A 201 -6.16 -11.90 18.92
N PHE A 202 -6.53 -11.10 17.92
CA PHE A 202 -5.80 -10.95 16.66
C PHE A 202 -4.99 -9.64 16.59
N SER A 203 -4.93 -8.85 17.67
CA SER A 203 -4.26 -7.54 17.64
C SER A 203 -2.78 -7.67 17.26
N GLY A 204 -2.36 -6.92 16.25
CA GLY A 204 -1.01 -6.99 15.69
C GLY A 204 -0.80 -8.06 14.61
N ASP A 205 -1.63 -9.10 14.56
CA ASP A 205 -1.41 -10.25 13.67
C ASP A 205 -1.42 -9.85 12.19
N ALA A 206 -0.52 -10.45 11.40
CA ALA A 206 -0.36 -10.20 9.97
C ALA A 206 -0.52 -11.51 9.18
N HIS A 207 -1.50 -11.52 8.28
CA HIS A 207 -1.88 -12.67 7.46
C HIS A 207 -1.57 -12.43 5.99
N PHE A 208 -1.00 -13.43 5.31
CA PHE A 208 -0.55 -13.37 3.92
C PHE A 208 -1.29 -14.42 3.10
N ASP A 209 -1.78 -14.08 1.91
CA ASP A 209 -2.50 -15.03 1.05
C ASP A 209 -1.53 -16.08 0.48
N ASP A 210 -1.73 -17.36 0.80
CA ASP A 210 -0.89 -18.47 0.32
C ASP A 210 -1.33 -19.02 -1.04
N ASP A 211 -2.38 -18.45 -1.65
CA ASP A 211 -2.69 -18.60 -3.07
C ASP A 211 -1.86 -17.64 -3.96
N GLU A 212 -0.99 -16.83 -3.36
CA GLU A 212 -0.03 -15.96 -4.05
C GLU A 212 1.32 -16.60 -4.31
N LEU A 213 1.95 -16.17 -5.42
CA LEU A 213 3.34 -16.49 -5.70
C LEU A 213 4.26 -15.56 -4.89
N TRP A 214 4.77 -16.03 -3.76
CA TRP A 214 5.67 -15.24 -2.91
C TRP A 214 7.10 -15.23 -3.46
N THR A 215 7.65 -14.04 -3.69
CA THR A 215 8.99 -13.85 -4.24
C THR A 215 9.73 -12.74 -3.50
N LEU A 216 10.89 -12.33 -4.03
CA LEU A 216 11.54 -11.06 -3.65
C LEU A 216 11.15 -9.89 -4.58
N GLY A 217 10.21 -10.12 -5.51
CA GLY A 217 9.61 -9.14 -6.43
C GLY A 217 10.07 -9.21 -7.88
N THR A 218 10.98 -10.14 -8.22
CA THR A 218 11.57 -10.29 -9.57
C THR A 218 11.38 -11.69 -10.16
N GLY A 219 10.32 -12.40 -9.77
CA GLY A 219 10.10 -13.80 -10.12
C GLY A 219 10.67 -14.79 -9.09
N ILE A 220 10.52 -16.08 -9.40
CA ILE A 220 10.76 -17.21 -8.50
C ILE A 220 12.18 -17.16 -7.89
N VAL A 221 12.27 -17.40 -6.58
CA VAL A 221 13.53 -17.44 -5.83
C VAL A 221 13.79 -18.86 -5.31
N VAL A 222 14.56 -19.63 -6.08
CA VAL A 222 14.93 -20.99 -5.68
C VAL A 222 16.26 -20.98 -4.92
N LYS A 223 16.26 -21.48 -3.69
CA LYS A 223 17.48 -21.72 -2.91
C LYS A 223 17.97 -23.15 -3.15
N THR A 224 19.28 -23.30 -3.40
CA THR A 224 19.86 -24.62 -3.67
C THR A 224 20.12 -25.43 -2.41
N TYR A 225 19.96 -26.75 -2.54
CA TYR A 225 20.30 -27.76 -1.57
C TYR A 225 21.44 -28.63 -2.11
N PHE A 226 22.41 -28.97 -1.26
CA PHE A 226 23.64 -29.69 -1.60
C PHE A 226 24.37 -29.08 -2.83
N GLY A 227 25.08 -29.91 -3.62
CA GLY A 227 25.93 -29.43 -4.71
C GLY A 227 27.19 -28.70 -4.22
N ASN A 228 27.83 -27.94 -5.11
CA ASN A 228 29.07 -27.21 -4.78
C ASN A 228 28.82 -25.75 -4.37
N THR A 229 27.57 -25.27 -4.44
CA THR A 229 27.14 -23.96 -3.93
C THR A 229 25.90 -24.03 -3.05
N ASN A 230 25.78 -25.07 -2.21
CA ASN A 230 24.68 -25.27 -1.25
C ASN A 230 24.25 -23.97 -0.55
N GLY A 231 22.93 -23.72 -0.50
CA GLY A 231 22.33 -22.54 0.11
C GLY A 231 22.37 -21.26 -0.75
N SER A 232 23.04 -21.27 -1.90
CA SER A 232 23.01 -20.13 -2.84
C SER A 232 21.73 -20.13 -3.67
N SER A 233 21.25 -18.96 -4.09
CA SER A 233 20.11 -18.84 -5.00
C SER A 233 20.48 -19.32 -6.42
N CYS A 234 19.52 -19.97 -7.09
CA CYS A 234 19.59 -20.23 -8.52
C CYS A 234 19.68 -18.91 -9.30
N HIS A 235 20.41 -18.91 -10.41
CA HIS A 235 20.47 -17.79 -11.34
C HIS A 235 19.58 -18.10 -12.55
N PHE A 236 18.45 -17.42 -12.69
CA PHE A 236 17.59 -17.56 -13.88
C PHE A 236 17.66 -16.31 -14.77
N PRO A 237 17.81 -16.47 -16.10
CA PRO A 237 18.15 -17.71 -16.79
C PRO A 237 19.64 -18.11 -16.61
N PHE A 238 19.96 -19.39 -16.79
CA PHE A 238 21.35 -19.87 -16.90
C PHE A 238 21.59 -20.70 -18.17
N THR A 239 22.83 -20.72 -18.65
CA THR A 239 23.25 -21.57 -19.78
C THR A 239 23.87 -22.90 -19.32
N PHE A 240 23.38 -24.01 -19.88
CA PHE A 240 23.97 -25.36 -19.78
C PHE A 240 23.85 -26.10 -21.12
N ASP A 241 24.91 -26.76 -21.56
CA ASP A 241 25.02 -27.44 -22.87
C ASP A 241 24.54 -26.56 -24.05
N GLY A 242 24.87 -25.27 -23.98
CA GLY A 242 24.45 -24.27 -24.97
C GLY A 242 22.94 -23.93 -24.98
N ARG A 243 22.15 -24.47 -24.05
CA ARG A 243 20.72 -24.17 -23.88
C ARG A 243 20.50 -23.23 -22.69
N SER A 244 19.46 -22.40 -22.77
CA SER A 244 19.09 -21.46 -21.71
C SER A 244 17.92 -22.00 -20.91
N TYR A 245 18.07 -22.09 -19.59
CA TYR A 245 17.06 -22.57 -18.65
C TYR A 245 16.58 -21.42 -17.77
N ALA A 246 15.27 -21.19 -17.74
CA ALA A 246 14.60 -20.20 -16.88
C ALA A 246 14.01 -20.82 -15.59
N SER A 247 14.23 -22.12 -15.41
CA SER A 247 13.76 -22.97 -14.32
C SER A 247 14.82 -24.03 -14.02
N CYS A 248 14.65 -24.77 -12.94
CA CYS A 248 15.39 -25.98 -12.65
C CYS A 248 15.16 -27.03 -13.73
N THR A 249 16.17 -27.89 -13.92
CA THR A 249 16.15 -28.93 -14.95
C THR A 249 16.68 -30.25 -14.40
N THR A 250 16.26 -31.36 -14.98
CA THR A 250 16.87 -32.68 -14.79
C THR A 250 17.86 -33.02 -15.91
N ASP A 251 18.04 -32.14 -16.90
CA ASP A 251 18.95 -32.40 -18.02
C ASP A 251 20.37 -32.68 -17.55
N GLY A 252 21.02 -33.66 -18.18
CA GLY A 252 22.34 -34.15 -17.77
C GLY A 252 22.35 -35.04 -16.52
N ARG A 253 21.19 -35.51 -16.04
CA ARG A 253 21.07 -36.41 -14.88
C ARG A 253 20.12 -37.59 -15.12
N ASP A 254 20.48 -38.74 -14.56
CA ASP A 254 19.68 -39.98 -14.62
C ASP A 254 18.89 -40.27 -13.33
N ASP A 255 19.13 -39.51 -12.25
CA ASP A 255 18.53 -39.72 -10.93
C ASP A 255 17.22 -38.92 -10.70
N GLY A 256 16.78 -38.14 -11.70
CA GLY A 256 15.55 -37.36 -11.66
C GLY A 256 15.58 -36.15 -10.71
N LEU A 257 16.73 -35.84 -10.08
CA LEU A 257 16.84 -34.70 -9.17
C LEU A 257 16.95 -33.38 -9.96
N PRO A 258 16.04 -32.42 -9.74
CA PRO A 258 16.12 -31.11 -10.39
C PRO A 258 17.31 -30.30 -9.85
N TRP A 259 17.99 -29.58 -10.74
CA TRP A 259 19.14 -28.75 -10.40
C TRP A 259 19.13 -27.42 -11.17
N CYS A 260 19.90 -26.46 -10.69
CA CYS A 260 20.10 -25.17 -11.33
C CYS A 260 21.55 -24.71 -11.22
N ALA A 261 21.98 -23.84 -12.13
CA ALA A 261 23.22 -23.09 -11.93
C ALA A 261 22.99 -21.91 -10.98
N THR A 262 24.03 -21.58 -10.20
CA THR A 262 24.04 -20.39 -9.32
C THR A 262 24.82 -19.23 -9.95
N THR A 263 24.99 -19.29 -11.27
CA THR A 263 25.72 -18.33 -12.13
C THR A 263 25.10 -18.33 -13.53
N PRO A 264 25.25 -17.25 -14.33
CA PRO A 264 24.65 -17.16 -15.67
C PRO A 264 25.09 -18.25 -16.66
N ASN A 265 26.26 -18.87 -16.46
CA ASN A 265 26.82 -19.84 -17.41
C ASN A 265 27.49 -21.00 -16.66
N PHE A 266 26.77 -22.11 -16.53
CA PHE A 266 27.30 -23.34 -15.92
C PHE A 266 28.39 -23.98 -16.78
N ASP A 267 28.31 -23.85 -18.11
CA ASP A 267 29.30 -24.43 -19.03
C ASP A 267 30.72 -23.93 -18.74
N ARG A 268 30.85 -22.68 -18.29
CA ARG A 268 32.07 -22.04 -17.80
C ARG A 268 32.29 -22.23 -16.30
N ASP A 269 31.32 -21.87 -15.47
CA ASP A 269 31.54 -21.66 -14.02
C ASP A 269 31.41 -22.94 -13.18
N LYS A 270 30.67 -23.95 -13.68
CA LYS A 270 30.40 -25.23 -13.01
C LYS A 270 29.82 -25.12 -11.58
N LYS A 271 29.24 -23.98 -11.23
CA LYS A 271 28.60 -23.71 -9.93
C LYS A 271 27.11 -24.07 -9.97
N TYR A 272 26.69 -24.97 -9.07
CA TYR A 272 25.33 -25.50 -9.04
C TYR A 272 24.93 -26.04 -7.66
N GLY A 273 23.63 -26.22 -7.49
CA GLY A 273 23.07 -27.11 -6.48
C GLY A 273 21.71 -27.65 -6.94
N PHE A 274 21.13 -28.50 -6.11
CA PHE A 274 19.82 -29.11 -6.40
C PHE A 274 18.70 -28.17 -5.98
N CYS A 275 17.60 -28.22 -6.71
CA CYS A 275 16.40 -27.45 -6.36
C CYS A 275 15.57 -28.21 -5.32
N PRO A 276 14.66 -27.52 -4.59
CA PRO A 276 13.75 -28.17 -3.67
C PRO A 276 13.01 -29.33 -4.34
N SER A 277 13.03 -30.50 -3.69
CA SER A 277 12.32 -31.68 -4.16
C SER A 277 12.04 -32.61 -3.00
N GLU A 278 10.87 -33.21 -3.08
CA GLU A 278 10.35 -34.31 -2.29
C GLU A 278 11.30 -35.54 -2.22
N LEU A 279 12.20 -35.67 -3.20
CA LEU A 279 13.25 -36.71 -3.28
C LEU A 279 14.48 -36.39 -2.41
N LEU A 280 14.62 -35.14 -1.95
CA LEU A 280 15.70 -34.66 -1.09
C LEU A 280 15.27 -34.54 0.37
N PHE A 281 14.12 -33.90 0.61
CA PHE A 281 13.57 -33.64 1.94
C PHE A 281 12.05 -33.40 1.88
N THR A 282 11.41 -33.41 3.04
CA THR A 282 10.08 -32.83 3.26
C THR A 282 10.18 -31.71 4.29
N TYR A 283 9.24 -30.77 4.34
CA TYR A 283 9.12 -29.81 5.44
C TYR A 283 7.93 -30.15 6.35
N ASP A 284 7.95 -29.61 7.57
CA ASP A 284 6.97 -29.88 8.63
C ASP A 284 6.59 -31.38 8.78
N GLY A 285 5.33 -31.68 9.08
CA GLY A 285 4.84 -33.03 9.35
C GLY A 285 5.41 -33.58 10.66
N ASN A 286 5.77 -34.87 10.65
CA ASN A 286 6.29 -35.57 11.83
C ASN A 286 7.50 -36.48 11.51
N SER A 287 8.21 -36.18 10.43
CA SER A 287 9.32 -36.99 9.88
C SER A 287 10.67 -36.27 9.88
N ASP A 288 10.78 -35.13 10.58
CA ASP A 288 12.04 -34.44 10.86
C ASP A 288 12.93 -34.20 9.61
N GLY A 289 12.29 -33.82 8.50
CA GLY A 289 12.97 -33.51 7.24
C GLY A 289 13.21 -34.69 6.29
N GLN A 290 12.84 -35.93 6.63
CA GLN A 290 13.11 -37.07 5.76
C GLN A 290 12.38 -36.98 4.41
N LYS A 291 13.08 -37.36 3.33
CA LYS A 291 12.51 -37.45 1.98
C LYS A 291 11.33 -38.43 1.89
N CYS A 292 10.53 -38.26 0.85
CA CYS A 292 9.46 -39.18 0.51
C CYS A 292 9.96 -40.57 0.14
N VAL A 293 9.10 -41.57 0.38
CA VAL A 293 9.26 -42.94 -0.13
C VAL A 293 8.21 -43.20 -1.20
N PHE A 294 8.64 -43.57 -2.40
CA PHE A 294 7.73 -43.91 -3.50
C PHE A 294 7.95 -45.36 -3.99
N PRO A 295 6.87 -46.13 -4.23
CA PRO A 295 5.50 -45.80 -3.87
C PRO A 295 5.25 -45.84 -2.34
N PHE A 296 4.26 -45.09 -1.87
CA PHE A 296 3.68 -45.27 -0.54
C PHE A 296 2.19 -45.60 -0.59
N VAL A 297 1.68 -46.24 0.48
CA VAL A 297 0.25 -46.55 0.64
C VAL A 297 -0.43 -45.57 1.60
N PHE A 298 -1.60 -45.06 1.19
CA PHE A 298 -2.52 -44.27 2.02
C PHE A 298 -3.99 -44.57 1.62
N GLU A 299 -4.83 -44.87 2.60
CA GLU A 299 -6.20 -45.39 2.45
C GLU A 299 -6.28 -46.57 1.45
N GLY A 300 -5.28 -47.44 1.47
CA GLY A 300 -5.17 -48.58 0.54
C GLY A 300 -4.89 -48.23 -0.93
N LYS A 301 -4.74 -46.94 -1.28
CA LYS A 301 -4.24 -46.49 -2.60
C LYS A 301 -2.72 -46.37 -2.58
N SER A 302 -2.07 -46.56 -3.72
CA SER A 302 -0.62 -46.43 -3.88
C SER A 302 -0.26 -45.17 -4.68
N TYR A 303 0.64 -44.35 -4.15
CA TYR A 303 1.04 -43.06 -4.72
C TYR A 303 2.52 -43.08 -5.13
N GLN A 304 2.81 -42.63 -6.35
CA GLN A 304 4.17 -42.56 -6.94
C GLN A 304 4.78 -41.14 -6.89
N GLY A 305 4.09 -40.21 -6.24
CA GLY A 305 4.46 -38.82 -6.07
C GLY A 305 3.69 -38.24 -4.88
N CYS A 306 3.87 -36.95 -4.61
CA CYS A 306 3.11 -36.27 -3.57
C CYS A 306 1.61 -36.19 -3.92
N THR A 307 0.77 -36.05 -2.90
CA THR A 307 -0.69 -35.99 -3.07
C THR A 307 -1.30 -34.92 -2.17
N THR A 308 -2.50 -34.47 -2.53
CA THR A 308 -3.38 -33.66 -1.66
C THR A 308 -4.52 -34.49 -1.07
N ASP A 309 -4.63 -35.79 -1.41
CA ASP A 309 -5.67 -36.67 -0.86
C ASP A 309 -5.63 -36.64 0.68
N GLY A 310 -6.81 -36.55 1.30
CA GLY A 310 -6.96 -36.40 2.75
C GLY A 310 -6.81 -34.96 3.28
N ARG A 311 -6.55 -33.96 2.43
CA ARG A 311 -6.41 -32.55 2.82
C ARG A 311 -7.39 -31.62 2.09
N THR A 312 -7.65 -30.45 2.69
CA THR A 312 -8.51 -29.39 2.13
C THR A 312 -7.79 -28.06 1.92
N ASP A 313 -6.55 -27.94 2.39
CA ASP A 313 -5.69 -26.75 2.29
C ASP A 313 -4.79 -26.76 1.03
N GLY A 314 -4.92 -27.77 0.17
CA GLY A 314 -4.15 -27.88 -1.08
C GLY A 314 -2.68 -28.27 -0.92
N TYR A 315 -2.12 -28.29 0.30
CA TYR A 315 -0.73 -28.66 0.51
C TYR A 315 -0.46 -30.11 0.11
N ARG A 316 0.59 -30.30 -0.70
CA ARG A 316 1.04 -31.61 -1.13
C ARG A 316 1.88 -32.26 -0.05
N TRP A 317 1.59 -33.53 0.21
CA TRP A 317 2.30 -34.32 1.21
C TRP A 317 2.66 -35.70 0.66
N CYS A 318 3.58 -36.38 1.36
CA CYS A 318 3.95 -37.75 1.08
C CYS A 318 4.23 -38.52 2.37
N ALA A 319 4.17 -39.85 2.31
CA ALA A 319 4.75 -40.66 3.35
C ALA A 319 6.28 -40.70 3.23
N THR A 320 6.96 -40.71 4.37
CA THR A 320 8.41 -40.97 4.47
C THR A 320 8.71 -42.45 4.73
N THR A 321 7.69 -43.30 4.67
CA THR A 321 7.76 -44.77 4.69
C THR A 321 6.88 -45.37 3.60
N ALA A 322 7.00 -46.67 3.34
CA ALA A 322 6.21 -47.35 2.30
C ALA A 322 4.70 -47.45 2.63
N ASN A 323 4.28 -47.20 3.87
CA ASN A 323 2.88 -47.34 4.29
C ASN A 323 2.49 -46.34 5.38
N PHE A 324 1.86 -45.23 4.98
CA PHE A 324 1.33 -44.23 5.92
C PHE A 324 0.18 -44.79 6.77
N ASP A 325 -0.60 -45.73 6.24
CA ASP A 325 -1.72 -46.33 6.99
C ASP A 325 -1.24 -47.04 8.27
N GLN A 326 -0.01 -47.58 8.23
CA GLN A 326 0.66 -48.25 9.34
C GLN A 326 1.53 -47.30 10.16
N ASP A 327 2.48 -46.59 9.54
CA ASP A 327 3.56 -45.90 10.27
C ASP A 327 3.20 -44.47 10.68
N LYS A 328 2.20 -43.86 10.02
CA LYS A 328 1.76 -42.47 10.21
C LYS A 328 2.87 -41.41 10.10
N LYS A 329 3.96 -41.75 9.40
CA LYS A 329 5.10 -40.86 9.14
C LYS A 329 4.96 -40.15 7.81
N TYR A 330 4.92 -38.82 7.85
CA TYR A 330 4.77 -37.96 6.68
C TYR A 330 5.53 -36.64 6.82
N GLY A 331 5.63 -35.93 5.70
CA GLY A 331 5.98 -34.52 5.62
C GLY A 331 5.40 -33.89 4.36
N PHE A 332 5.49 -32.58 4.26
CA PHE A 332 5.00 -31.81 3.12
C PHE A 332 6.08 -31.69 2.04
N CYS A 333 5.64 -31.69 0.78
CA CYS A 333 6.52 -31.67 -0.37
C CYS A 333 6.80 -30.23 -0.80
N PRO A 334 8.07 -29.81 -0.88
CA PRO A 334 8.41 -28.45 -1.29
C PRO A 334 7.90 -28.16 -2.70
N ASN A 335 7.54 -26.92 -2.99
CA ASN A 335 7.15 -26.55 -4.34
C ASN A 335 8.35 -26.65 -5.29
N ARG A 336 8.10 -27.26 -6.45
CA ARG A 336 8.99 -27.17 -7.60
C ARG A 336 8.79 -25.79 -8.24
N ASP A 337 9.83 -25.23 -8.80
CA ASP A 337 9.83 -23.89 -9.39
C ASP A 337 8.98 -23.77 -10.67
N MET A 338 8.62 -24.89 -11.29
CA MET A 338 7.64 -24.96 -12.38
C MET A 338 6.20 -25.26 -11.92
N ALA A 339 5.93 -25.23 -10.61
CA ALA A 339 4.60 -25.41 -10.04
C ALA A 339 3.61 -24.37 -10.58
N VAL A 340 2.39 -24.80 -10.86
CA VAL A 340 1.29 -23.87 -11.11
C VAL A 340 0.75 -23.29 -9.80
N ILE A 341 0.34 -22.01 -9.85
CA ILE A 341 -0.29 -21.33 -8.72
C ILE A 341 -1.81 -21.27 -8.95
N GLY A 342 -2.58 -21.50 -7.88
CA GLY A 342 -4.04 -21.57 -7.93
C GLY A 342 -4.59 -22.62 -8.91
N GLY A 343 -5.76 -22.32 -9.48
CA GLY A 343 -6.46 -23.23 -10.39
C GLY A 343 -7.05 -24.44 -9.65
N ASN A 344 -6.83 -25.65 -10.17
CA ASN A 344 -7.29 -26.89 -9.52
C ASN A 344 -6.18 -27.95 -9.38
N SER A 345 -4.93 -27.49 -9.49
CA SER A 345 -3.70 -28.30 -9.49
C SER A 345 -2.53 -27.56 -8.84
N GLN A 346 -2.79 -26.64 -7.92
CA GLN A 346 -1.79 -25.82 -7.20
C GLN A 346 -0.62 -26.67 -6.69
N GLY A 347 0.60 -26.21 -6.96
CA GLY A 347 1.85 -26.94 -6.69
C GLY A 347 2.31 -27.87 -7.82
N GLU A 348 1.40 -28.40 -8.65
CA GLU A 348 1.79 -29.37 -9.69
C GLU A 348 2.52 -28.72 -10.87
N PRO A 349 3.54 -29.38 -11.46
CA PRO A 349 4.28 -28.83 -12.58
C PRO A 349 3.44 -28.83 -13.89
N CYS A 350 3.69 -27.85 -14.75
CA CYS A 350 3.16 -27.88 -16.12
C CYS A 350 3.55 -29.16 -16.88
N SER A 351 2.59 -29.76 -17.58
CA SER A 351 2.84 -30.88 -18.48
C SER A 351 3.07 -30.35 -19.90
N PHE A 352 4.29 -30.51 -20.44
CA PHE A 352 4.61 -30.07 -21.80
C PHE A 352 5.06 -31.24 -22.69
N PRO A 353 4.50 -31.39 -23.91
CA PRO A 353 3.40 -30.61 -24.47
C PRO A 353 2.02 -31.06 -23.94
N PHE A 354 1.08 -30.12 -23.78
CA PHE A 354 -0.32 -30.43 -23.46
C PHE A 354 -1.28 -30.08 -24.60
N LYS A 355 -2.47 -30.68 -24.57
CA LYS A 355 -3.57 -30.41 -25.51
C LYS A 355 -4.69 -29.58 -24.86
N PHE A 356 -5.16 -28.56 -25.58
CA PHE A 356 -6.31 -27.70 -25.21
C PHE A 356 -7.04 -27.21 -26.46
N LEU A 357 -8.37 -27.34 -26.48
CA LEU A 357 -9.24 -27.05 -27.63
C LEU A 357 -8.79 -27.74 -28.93
N GLY A 358 -8.22 -28.94 -28.82
CA GLY A 358 -7.64 -29.70 -29.93
C GLY A 358 -6.29 -29.18 -30.45
N GLN A 359 -5.75 -28.07 -29.93
CA GLN A 359 -4.42 -27.55 -30.24
C GLN A 359 -3.38 -28.06 -29.22
N THR A 360 -2.11 -28.10 -29.60
CA THR A 360 -0.99 -28.57 -28.75
C THR A 360 -0.08 -27.41 -28.37
N TYR A 361 0.22 -27.29 -27.08
CA TYR A 361 1.03 -26.21 -26.49
C TYR A 361 2.29 -26.79 -25.84
N SER A 362 3.44 -26.16 -26.12
CA SER A 362 4.75 -26.49 -25.52
C SER A 362 5.27 -25.40 -24.59
N SER A 363 4.42 -24.43 -24.26
CA SER A 363 4.66 -23.34 -23.30
C SER A 363 3.33 -22.93 -22.67
N CYS A 364 3.37 -22.11 -21.62
CA CYS A 364 2.18 -21.47 -21.08
C CYS A 364 1.47 -20.63 -22.15
N THR A 365 0.16 -20.49 -22.02
CA THR A 365 -0.72 -19.76 -22.94
C THR A 365 -1.72 -18.91 -22.17
N SER A 366 -2.24 -17.85 -22.78
CA SER A 366 -3.40 -17.10 -22.27
C SER A 366 -4.70 -17.49 -22.99
N GLU A 367 -4.68 -18.48 -23.90
CA GLU A 367 -5.86 -18.87 -24.69
C GLU A 367 -6.99 -19.36 -23.76
N GLY A 368 -8.22 -18.93 -24.03
CA GLY A 368 -9.38 -19.16 -23.17
C GLY A 368 -9.59 -18.11 -22.06
N ARG A 369 -8.57 -17.31 -21.72
CA ARG A 369 -8.65 -16.29 -20.65
C ARG A 369 -8.82 -14.87 -21.20
N THR A 370 -9.48 -14.01 -20.43
CA THR A 370 -9.72 -12.58 -20.76
C THR A 370 -8.89 -11.60 -19.95
N ASP A 371 -8.31 -12.05 -18.83
CA ASP A 371 -7.40 -11.28 -17.98
C ASP A 371 -5.95 -11.26 -18.49
N GLY A 372 -5.63 -12.12 -19.48
CA GLY A 372 -4.30 -12.22 -20.07
C GLY A 372 -3.30 -13.02 -19.23
N LYS A 373 -3.70 -13.58 -18.08
CA LYS A 373 -2.81 -14.42 -17.26
C LYS A 373 -2.37 -15.66 -18.06
N LEU A 374 -1.13 -16.09 -17.87
CA LEU A 374 -0.59 -17.29 -18.49
C LEU A 374 -0.92 -18.52 -17.65
N TRP A 375 -1.31 -19.60 -18.32
CA TRP A 375 -1.68 -20.87 -17.67
C TRP A 375 -1.15 -22.06 -18.47
N CYS A 376 -1.12 -23.23 -17.82
CA CYS A 376 -0.78 -24.50 -18.45
C CYS A 376 -1.65 -25.64 -17.90
N ALA A 377 -1.78 -26.72 -18.66
CA ALA A 377 -2.32 -27.96 -18.12
C ALA A 377 -1.24 -28.68 -17.29
N THR A 378 -1.67 -29.35 -16.24
CA THR A 378 -0.82 -30.23 -15.41
C THR A 378 -0.92 -31.70 -15.84
N THR A 379 -1.62 -31.98 -16.95
CA THR A 379 -1.64 -33.26 -17.66
C THR A 379 -1.48 -33.03 -19.17
N ASN A 380 -1.19 -34.10 -19.92
CA ASN A 380 -0.99 -34.02 -21.38
C ASN A 380 -2.27 -33.65 -22.17
N ASP A 381 -3.47 -33.73 -21.59
CA ASP A 381 -4.73 -33.41 -22.28
C ASP A 381 -5.76 -32.74 -21.35
N TYR A 382 -5.79 -31.41 -21.34
CA TYR A 382 -6.81 -30.63 -20.62
C TYR A 382 -8.21 -30.85 -21.19
N ASP A 383 -8.35 -31.21 -22.48
CA ASP A 383 -9.66 -31.47 -23.07
C ASP A 383 -10.33 -32.68 -22.39
N ALA A 384 -9.54 -33.66 -21.94
CA ALA A 384 -9.97 -34.78 -21.11
C ALA A 384 -10.03 -34.44 -19.61
N ASP A 385 -8.91 -34.02 -19.02
CA ASP A 385 -8.72 -34.07 -17.55
C ASP A 385 -9.17 -32.80 -16.81
N LYS A 386 -9.26 -31.66 -17.51
CA LYS A 386 -9.56 -30.33 -16.93
C LYS A 386 -8.63 -29.88 -15.81
N LYS A 387 -7.40 -30.42 -15.77
CA LYS A 387 -6.38 -30.16 -14.75
C LYS A 387 -5.41 -29.06 -15.18
N TRP A 388 -5.36 -27.98 -14.41
CA TRP A 388 -4.64 -26.74 -14.76
C TRP A 388 -4.27 -25.88 -13.54
N GLY A 389 -3.42 -24.90 -13.78
CA GLY A 389 -3.25 -23.71 -12.94
C GLY A 389 -2.50 -22.60 -13.69
N LEU A 390 -2.24 -21.49 -12.99
CA LEU A 390 -1.53 -20.34 -13.55
C LEU A 390 -0.02 -20.61 -13.56
N CYS A 391 0.67 -20.19 -14.62
CA CYS A 391 2.11 -20.29 -14.67
C CYS A 391 2.76 -19.20 -13.81
N PRO A 392 3.94 -19.46 -13.21
CA PRO A 392 4.67 -18.46 -12.45
C PRO A 392 4.92 -17.16 -13.23
N ASP A 393 4.72 -16.04 -12.54
CA ASP A 393 5.00 -14.69 -13.02
C ASP A 393 6.10 -14.03 -12.17
N GLN A 394 6.05 -12.71 -11.96
CA GLN A 394 7.01 -12.02 -11.09
C GLN A 394 6.72 -12.24 -9.59
N GLY A 395 5.51 -12.65 -9.24
CA GLY A 395 5.01 -12.75 -7.87
C GLY A 395 5.07 -11.45 -7.10
N TYR A 396 4.90 -11.55 -5.79
CA TYR A 396 4.89 -10.40 -4.88
C TYR A 396 6.09 -10.43 -3.95
N SER A 397 6.76 -9.29 -3.80
CA SER A 397 7.89 -9.16 -2.89
C SER A 397 7.39 -9.29 -1.45
N LEU A 398 7.64 -10.44 -0.82
CA LEU A 398 7.24 -10.69 0.56
C LEU A 398 7.80 -9.63 1.51
N PHE A 399 9.01 -9.13 1.24
CA PHE A 399 9.60 -8.01 1.98
C PHE A 399 8.76 -6.73 1.91
N LEU A 400 8.28 -6.32 0.73
CA LEU A 400 7.51 -5.08 0.57
C LEU A 400 6.11 -5.21 1.17
N VAL A 401 5.42 -6.34 0.93
CA VAL A 401 4.09 -6.58 1.49
C VAL A 401 4.19 -6.69 3.01
N ALA A 402 5.16 -7.45 3.55
CA ALA A 402 5.34 -7.53 4.99
C ALA A 402 5.72 -6.18 5.63
N ALA A 403 6.53 -5.35 4.96
CA ALA A 403 6.83 -4.02 5.48
C ALA A 403 5.55 -3.16 5.58
N HIS A 404 4.65 -3.23 4.60
CA HIS A 404 3.35 -2.58 4.61
C HIS A 404 2.46 -3.11 5.74
N GLU A 405 2.23 -4.43 5.80
CA GLU A 405 1.38 -5.04 6.83
C GLU A 405 1.91 -4.81 8.25
N PHE A 406 3.22 -4.85 8.46
CA PHE A 406 3.79 -4.50 9.77
C PHE A 406 3.60 -3.03 10.12
N GLY A 407 3.43 -2.13 9.15
CA GLY A 407 2.97 -0.77 9.40
C GLY A 407 1.57 -0.75 10.03
N HIS A 408 0.65 -1.58 9.53
CA HIS A 408 -0.67 -1.79 10.15
C HIS A 408 -0.57 -2.47 11.53
N SER A 409 0.26 -3.51 11.70
CA SER A 409 0.57 -4.14 13.01
C SER A 409 1.17 -3.16 14.03
N LEU A 410 1.70 -2.02 13.58
CA LEU A 410 2.23 -0.94 14.40
C LEU A 410 1.25 0.23 14.58
N GLY A 411 0.09 0.21 13.91
CA GLY A 411 -0.97 1.21 14.07
C GLY A 411 -1.07 2.26 12.98
N LEU A 412 -0.35 2.11 11.87
CA LEU A 412 -0.51 2.98 10.71
C LEU A 412 -1.79 2.64 9.94
N ASP A 413 -2.33 3.67 9.30
CA ASP A 413 -3.50 3.61 8.42
C ASP A 413 -3.05 3.78 6.96
N HIS A 414 -3.89 3.37 6.00
CA HIS A 414 -3.56 3.50 4.58
C HIS A 414 -3.28 4.95 4.17
N SER A 415 -2.10 5.23 3.59
CA SER A 415 -1.78 6.52 3.00
C SER A 415 -2.63 6.81 1.74
N SER A 416 -2.61 8.06 1.30
CA SER A 416 -3.16 8.53 0.02
C SER A 416 -2.07 9.04 -0.94
N ILE A 417 -0.80 8.90 -0.57
CA ILE A 417 0.37 9.22 -1.39
C ILE A 417 0.82 7.94 -2.06
N GLN A 418 0.82 7.91 -3.39
CA GLN A 418 1.08 6.69 -4.18
C GLN A 418 2.50 6.13 -3.99
N GLU A 419 3.44 7.00 -3.61
CA GLU A 419 4.84 6.69 -3.38
C GLU A 419 5.15 6.28 -1.93
N ALA A 420 4.16 6.29 -1.03
CA ALA A 420 4.32 5.86 0.35
C ALA A 420 4.21 4.34 0.47
N LEU A 421 4.96 3.73 1.40
CA LEU A 421 4.86 2.30 1.68
C LEU A 421 3.43 1.94 2.08
N MET A 422 2.78 2.75 2.93
CA MET A 422 1.41 2.53 3.38
C MET A 422 0.34 2.86 2.31
N TYR A 423 0.69 3.06 1.04
CA TYR A 423 -0.30 3.15 -0.04
C TYR A 423 -0.92 1.77 -0.30
N PRO A 424 -2.26 1.63 -0.38
CA PRO A 424 -2.91 0.31 -0.45
C PRO A 424 -2.50 -0.54 -1.65
N MET A 425 -2.21 0.07 -2.81
CA MET A 425 -1.94 -0.68 -4.04
C MET A 425 -0.49 -1.14 -4.10
N TYR A 426 -0.25 -2.42 -4.37
CA TYR A 426 1.10 -2.96 -4.51
C TYR A 426 1.81 -2.33 -5.71
N THR A 427 3.09 -2.01 -5.53
CA THR A 427 4.01 -1.66 -6.61
C THR A 427 5.40 -2.16 -6.23
N TYR A 428 6.04 -2.93 -7.11
CA TYR A 428 7.41 -3.39 -6.87
C TYR A 428 8.40 -2.22 -6.96
N LEU A 429 9.23 -2.08 -5.93
CA LEU A 429 10.30 -1.09 -5.84
C LEU A 429 11.62 -1.81 -5.58
N ALA A 430 12.53 -1.78 -6.55
CA ALA A 430 13.84 -2.45 -6.43
C ALA A 430 14.73 -1.77 -5.37
N ASP A 431 14.85 -0.44 -5.45
CA ASP A 431 15.59 0.40 -4.50
C ASP A 431 14.63 1.02 -3.48
N PHE A 432 13.99 0.17 -2.66
CA PHE A 432 13.02 0.63 -1.66
C PHE A 432 13.63 1.57 -0.62
N GLN A 433 12.94 2.68 -0.36
CA GLN A 433 13.20 3.59 0.77
C GLN A 433 11.86 4.00 1.37
N LEU A 434 11.80 4.09 2.70
CA LEU A 434 10.60 4.50 3.43
C LEU A 434 10.27 5.97 3.13
N HIS A 435 9.04 6.27 2.72
CA HIS A 435 8.68 7.62 2.32
C HIS A 435 8.49 8.52 3.56
N SER A 436 8.71 9.83 3.42
CA SER A 436 8.62 10.77 4.55
C SER A 436 7.24 10.83 5.22
N ASP A 437 6.19 10.38 4.52
CA ASP A 437 4.83 10.23 5.05
C ASP A 437 4.74 9.06 6.04
N ASP A 438 5.29 7.90 5.68
CA ASP A 438 5.36 6.72 6.54
C ASP A 438 6.24 6.99 7.77
N VAL A 439 7.40 7.65 7.58
CA VAL A 439 8.29 8.08 8.67
C VAL A 439 7.56 9.02 9.63
N ALA A 440 6.86 10.04 9.13
CA ALA A 440 6.10 10.96 9.97
C ALA A 440 4.93 10.27 10.70
N GLY A 441 4.29 9.28 10.06
CA GLY A 441 3.25 8.45 10.67
C GLY A 441 3.78 7.62 11.83
N ILE A 442 4.85 6.86 11.62
CA ILE A 442 5.38 5.95 12.63
C ILE A 442 6.08 6.70 13.78
N GLN A 443 6.79 7.79 13.49
CA GLN A 443 7.40 8.64 14.51
C GLN A 443 6.37 9.44 15.32
N TYR A 444 5.20 9.74 14.75
CA TYR A 444 4.09 10.29 15.55
C TYR A 444 3.62 9.29 16.62
N LEU A 445 3.57 8.00 16.30
CA LEU A 445 3.19 6.97 17.25
C LEU A 445 4.31 6.70 18.28
N TYR A 446 5.53 6.41 17.83
CA TYR A 446 6.60 5.85 18.68
C TYR A 446 7.74 6.81 19.02
N GLY A 447 7.77 8.02 18.43
CA GLY A 447 8.89 8.94 18.52
C GLY A 447 10.01 8.62 17.51
N GLU A 448 11.00 9.51 17.46
CA GLU A 448 12.22 9.35 16.67
C GLU A 448 13.28 8.52 17.41
N GLN A 449 14.14 7.82 16.67
CA GLN A 449 15.20 6.99 17.23
C GLN A 449 16.28 7.83 17.95
N VAL A 450 16.22 7.90 19.29
CA VAL A 450 17.20 8.62 20.11
C VAL A 450 18.53 7.85 20.16
N GLY A 451 19.43 8.13 19.21
CA GLY A 451 20.82 7.62 19.25
C GLY A 451 21.47 7.28 17.90
N GLY A 452 20.74 7.34 16.79
CA GLY A 452 21.31 7.19 15.44
C GLY A 452 21.66 8.54 14.82
N GLY A 453 22.93 8.77 14.46
CA GLY A 453 23.33 9.99 13.74
C GLY A 453 22.89 10.01 12.27
N PRO A 454 22.96 11.15 11.58
CA PRO A 454 22.49 11.27 10.19
C PRO A 454 23.33 10.43 9.21
N TRP A 455 22.66 9.71 8.31
CA TRP A 455 23.33 9.01 7.22
C TRP A 455 23.78 10.00 6.12
N ASN A 456 25.06 10.34 6.14
CA ASN A 456 25.74 10.81 4.93
C ASN A 456 26.03 9.60 4.02
N SER A 457 25.55 9.63 2.78
CA SER A 457 26.11 8.77 1.72
C SER A 457 27.56 9.20 1.42
N PRO A 458 28.50 8.28 1.17
CA PRO A 458 29.90 8.62 1.00
C PRO A 458 30.22 9.19 -0.39
N PRO A 459 31.09 10.21 -0.47
CA PRO A 459 32.09 10.31 -1.52
C PRO A 459 33.51 10.13 -0.97
N LEU A 460 34.42 9.87 -1.90
CA LEU A 460 35.80 9.43 -1.70
C LEU A 460 36.69 10.42 -0.89
N GLN A 461 37.72 9.86 -0.26
CA GLN A 461 38.75 10.54 0.55
C GLN A 461 39.37 11.81 -0.08
N THR A 462 39.60 12.83 0.75
CA THR A 462 40.94 13.33 1.14
C THR A 462 40.78 14.17 2.41
N GLY A 463 41.66 14.00 3.41
CA GLY A 463 41.59 14.76 4.66
C GLY A 463 42.57 15.94 4.70
N ASP A 464 42.37 16.84 5.66
CA ASP A 464 43.43 17.17 6.63
C ASP A 464 42.80 17.68 7.96
N SER A 465 43.62 17.77 9.00
CA SER A 465 43.26 18.02 10.39
C SER A 465 43.45 19.48 10.82
N SER A 466 42.53 20.03 11.63
CA SER A 466 42.90 20.86 12.78
C SER A 466 41.73 21.08 13.75
N THR A 467 42.04 21.08 15.04
CA THR A 467 41.15 21.19 16.21
C THR A 467 40.94 22.64 16.69
N VAL A 468 40.07 22.81 17.71
CA VAL A 468 40.29 23.58 18.97
C VAL A 468 39.06 24.42 19.43
N ASP A 469 38.51 23.94 20.57
CA ASP A 469 37.92 24.59 21.76
C ASP A 469 36.65 25.49 21.81
N ASN A 470 35.82 25.08 22.79
CA ASN A 470 34.93 25.85 23.69
C ASN A 470 35.37 27.29 24.03
N ASP A 471 34.39 28.16 24.33
CA ASP A 471 34.04 28.58 25.72
C ASP A 471 32.82 29.54 25.74
N GLY A 472 32.29 29.85 26.93
CA GLY A 472 32.02 31.26 27.25
C GLY A 472 30.57 31.74 27.26
N SER A 473 29.83 31.32 28.28
CA SER A 473 28.49 31.83 28.65
C SER A 473 28.38 33.36 28.82
N SER A 474 27.17 33.90 28.54
CA SER A 474 26.40 34.80 29.44
C SER A 474 26.12 36.29 29.07
N VAL A 475 24.87 36.66 29.37
CA VAL A 475 24.27 38.01 29.62
C VAL A 475 23.94 38.96 28.44
N THR A 476 22.68 39.39 28.51
CA THR A 476 21.88 40.36 27.73
C THR A 476 22.55 41.62 27.16
N GLU A 477 22.17 41.94 25.92
CA GLU A 477 21.46 43.19 25.58
C GLU A 477 20.58 42.95 24.34
N THR A 478 19.47 43.68 24.17
CA THR A 478 18.51 43.47 23.06
C THR A 478 18.80 44.33 21.83
N PRO A 479 19.06 43.75 20.65
CA PRO A 479 18.93 44.43 19.37
C PRO A 479 17.54 44.21 18.78
N VAL A 480 17.01 45.23 18.10
CA VAL A 480 15.87 45.07 17.19
C VAL A 480 16.36 44.30 15.96
N GLY A 481 16.09 42.99 15.90
CA GLY A 481 16.58 42.10 14.86
C GLY A 481 15.68 40.89 14.60
N ASP A 482 15.30 40.73 13.33
CA ASP A 482 14.74 39.54 12.67
C ASP A 482 13.60 38.79 13.39
N GLY A 483 12.37 39.09 12.97
CA GLY A 483 11.15 38.35 13.33
C GLY A 483 11.15 36.87 12.95
N TRP A 484 12.07 36.44 12.08
CA TRP A 484 12.37 35.02 11.82
C TRP A 484 12.93 34.35 13.09
N SER A 485 13.87 35.02 13.78
CA SER A 485 14.61 34.39 14.88
C SER A 485 13.74 34.13 16.12
N SER A 486 12.71 34.94 16.36
CA SER A 486 11.82 34.76 17.52
C SER A 486 10.76 33.68 17.26
N ALA A 487 10.11 33.68 16.11
CA ALA A 487 9.10 32.69 15.75
C ALA A 487 9.66 31.26 15.69
N CYS A 488 10.85 31.09 15.11
CA CYS A 488 11.48 29.77 14.98
C CYS A 488 11.86 29.14 16.33
N ARG A 489 12.03 29.96 17.38
CA ARG A 489 12.31 29.50 18.76
C ARG A 489 11.07 29.10 19.55
N LEU A 490 9.85 29.40 19.08
CA LEU A 490 8.61 29.01 19.75
C LEU A 490 8.33 27.50 19.60
N GLY A 491 7.68 26.90 20.60
CA GLY A 491 7.14 25.53 20.51
C GLY A 491 5.91 25.40 19.61
N GLY A 492 5.22 26.52 19.34
CA GLY A 492 4.03 26.58 18.50
C GLY A 492 3.32 27.92 18.60
N PHE A 493 2.14 28.01 17.98
CA PHE A 493 1.24 29.17 18.03
C PHE A 493 -0.08 28.76 18.70
N ASP A 494 -0.73 29.72 19.36
CA ASP A 494 -2.06 29.50 19.96
C ASP A 494 -3.14 29.36 18.88
N GLY A 495 -2.94 30.05 17.74
CA GLY A 495 -3.86 30.05 16.63
C GLY A 495 -3.34 30.74 15.37
N VAL A 496 -4.14 30.67 14.31
CA VAL A 496 -3.81 31.22 12.98
C VAL A 496 -5.03 31.87 12.32
N GLY A 497 -4.82 32.91 11.53
CA GLY A 497 -5.89 33.47 10.72
C GLY A 497 -5.46 34.20 9.44
N GLU A 498 -6.30 34.10 8.41
CA GLU A 498 -6.09 34.81 7.14
C GLU A 498 -6.91 36.10 7.11
N ILE A 499 -6.22 37.25 7.11
CA ILE A 499 -6.81 38.58 7.05
C ILE A 499 -6.14 39.32 5.89
N GLN A 500 -6.93 39.86 4.94
CA GLN A 500 -6.41 40.63 3.79
C GLN A 500 -5.33 39.90 2.95
N LYS A 501 -5.41 38.57 2.81
CA LYS A 501 -4.38 37.71 2.16
C LYS A 501 -3.01 37.71 2.88
N VAL A 502 -3.05 37.91 4.19
CA VAL A 502 -1.89 37.82 5.09
C VAL A 502 -2.27 36.83 6.19
N LEU A 503 -1.43 35.82 6.37
CA LEU A 503 -1.52 34.89 7.50
C LEU A 503 -0.97 35.59 8.73
N HIS A 504 -1.69 35.46 9.83
CA HIS A 504 -1.33 35.95 11.15
C HIS A 504 -1.26 34.74 12.08
N PHE A 505 -0.09 34.49 12.67
CA PHE A 505 0.16 33.45 13.65
C PHE A 505 0.21 34.10 15.02
N PHE A 506 -0.69 33.72 15.93
CA PHE A 506 -0.88 34.37 17.22
C PHE A 506 -0.20 33.56 18.34
N LYS A 507 0.52 34.21 19.23
CA LYS A 507 1.07 33.60 20.45
C LYS A 507 1.22 34.63 21.57
N ASP A 508 0.65 34.35 22.74
CA ASP A 508 0.89 35.07 24.00
C ASP A 508 0.79 36.62 23.90
N GLY A 509 -0.31 37.14 23.35
CA GLY A 509 -0.53 38.59 23.18
C GLY A 509 0.19 39.22 21.99
N GLN A 510 0.98 38.43 21.27
CA GLN A 510 1.75 38.82 20.09
C GLN A 510 1.27 38.08 18.84
N TYR A 511 1.65 38.58 17.68
CA TYR A 511 1.47 37.89 16.41
C TYR A 511 2.62 38.13 15.44
N TRP A 512 2.82 37.17 14.54
CA TRP A 512 3.71 37.25 13.39
C TRP A 512 2.87 37.16 12.13
N ARG A 513 3.30 37.80 11.04
CA ARG A 513 2.53 37.83 9.79
C ARG A 513 3.38 37.58 8.55
N MET A 514 2.78 36.94 7.56
CA MET A 514 3.40 36.71 6.25
C MET A 514 2.35 36.67 5.14
N SER A 515 2.74 36.89 3.88
CA SER A 515 1.82 36.81 2.75
C SER A 515 1.21 35.41 2.63
N SER A 516 -0.12 35.30 2.54
CA SER A 516 -0.78 33.99 2.33
C SER A 516 -0.61 33.44 0.92
N THR A 517 -0.16 34.27 -0.04
CA THR A 517 -0.16 33.96 -1.48
C THR A 517 1.22 33.84 -2.12
N ARG A 518 2.28 34.35 -1.46
CA ARG A 518 3.65 34.38 -1.99
C ARG A 518 4.64 33.98 -0.89
N ALA A 519 5.79 33.45 -1.30
CA ALA A 519 6.93 33.40 -0.38
C ALA A 519 7.37 34.84 -0.04
N GLY A 520 7.67 35.09 1.22
CA GLY A 520 8.07 36.39 1.75
C GLY A 520 8.46 36.25 3.22
N PRO A 521 9.16 37.24 3.78
CA PRO A 521 9.64 37.18 5.16
C PRO A 521 8.47 37.15 6.17
N LEU A 522 8.70 36.47 7.29
CA LEU A 522 7.83 36.52 8.46
C LEU A 522 8.14 37.81 9.25
N GLU A 523 7.15 38.70 9.34
CA GLU A 523 7.24 39.96 10.09
C GLU A 523 6.68 39.77 11.51
N GLY A 524 7.40 40.21 12.54
CA GLY A 524 6.96 40.14 13.94
C GLY A 524 8.12 40.17 14.94
N PRO A 525 7.84 40.02 16.25
CA PRO A 525 6.51 40.02 16.85
C PRO A 525 5.85 41.41 16.80
N LEU A 526 4.53 41.43 16.63
CA LEU A 526 3.68 42.62 16.72
C LEU A 526 2.66 42.41 17.85
N SER A 527 2.32 43.46 18.61
CA SER A 527 1.33 43.34 19.69
C SER A 527 -0.09 43.27 19.16
N ILE A 528 -0.89 42.29 19.60
CA ILE A 528 -2.31 42.18 19.25
C ILE A 528 -3.06 43.45 19.65
N GLN A 529 -2.87 43.94 20.89
CA GLN A 529 -3.54 45.14 21.41
C GLN A 529 -3.23 46.41 20.59
N SER A 530 -2.03 46.50 19.99
CA SER A 530 -1.65 47.65 19.16
C SER A 530 -2.37 47.73 17.82
N THR A 531 -2.81 46.57 17.29
CA THR A 531 -3.49 46.45 15.99
C THR A 531 -5.01 46.30 16.14
N TRP A 532 -5.44 45.58 17.17
CA TRP A 532 -6.84 45.28 17.47
C TRP A 532 -7.11 45.48 18.97
N LEU A 533 -7.29 46.75 19.35
CA LEU A 533 -7.59 47.15 20.71
C LEU A 533 -8.80 46.36 21.28
N ALA A 534 -8.63 45.83 22.49
CA ALA A 534 -9.64 45.06 23.24
C ALA A 534 -10.03 43.67 22.67
N LEU A 535 -9.18 43.08 21.82
CA LEU A 535 -9.12 41.61 21.71
C LEU A 535 -8.47 40.98 22.96
N PRO A 536 -8.70 39.69 23.25
CA PRO A 536 -7.89 38.96 24.22
C PRO A 536 -6.49 38.65 23.68
N ASP A 537 -5.55 38.34 24.58
CA ASP A 537 -4.16 38.05 24.22
C ASP A 537 -3.98 36.66 23.57
N VAL A 538 -4.92 35.73 23.82
CA VAL A 538 -4.96 34.40 23.18
C VAL A 538 -6.03 34.40 22.09
N ILE A 539 -5.63 34.09 20.86
CA ILE A 539 -6.51 33.98 19.67
C ILE A 539 -6.28 32.61 19.04
N ASP A 540 -7.29 31.75 19.03
CA ASP A 540 -7.20 30.38 18.50
C ASP A 540 -7.41 30.33 16.97
N ALA A 541 -8.22 31.23 16.43
CA ALA A 541 -8.44 31.36 14.99
C ALA A 541 -8.91 32.77 14.60
N ALA A 542 -8.65 33.18 13.37
CA ALA A 542 -9.25 34.37 12.78
C ALA A 542 -9.48 34.25 11.27
N PHE A 543 -10.42 35.02 10.71
CA PHE A 543 -10.56 35.18 9.26
C PHE A 543 -11.17 36.52 8.86
N GLN A 544 -10.87 36.97 7.65
CA GLN A 544 -11.64 38.02 6.99
C GLN A 544 -12.78 37.43 6.15
N ASP A 545 -14.02 37.90 6.38
CA ASP A 545 -15.14 37.59 5.48
C ASP A 545 -14.86 38.15 4.07
N PRO A 546 -14.82 37.30 3.02
CA PRO A 546 -14.60 37.76 1.65
C PRO A 546 -15.66 38.75 1.15
N LEU A 547 -16.88 38.74 1.69
CA LEU A 547 -18.00 39.59 1.27
C LEU A 547 -18.10 40.89 2.07
N THR A 548 -18.40 40.84 3.37
CA THR A 548 -18.63 42.06 4.18
C THR A 548 -17.35 42.74 4.66
N LYS A 549 -16.19 42.10 4.43
CA LYS A 549 -14.85 42.52 4.90
C LYS A 549 -14.66 42.58 6.42
N LYS A 550 -15.68 42.21 7.20
CA LYS A 550 -15.59 41.97 8.65
C LYS A 550 -14.46 40.99 8.98
N HIS A 551 -13.78 41.20 10.10
CA HIS A 551 -12.79 40.27 10.65
C HIS A 551 -13.41 39.53 11.82
N PHE A 552 -13.39 38.21 11.81
CA PHE A 552 -13.82 37.36 12.92
C PHE A 552 -12.59 36.86 13.67
N PHE A 553 -12.61 36.93 15.00
CA PHE A 553 -11.57 36.44 15.89
C PHE A 553 -12.18 35.51 16.92
N PHE A 554 -11.54 34.38 17.21
CA PHE A 554 -12.01 33.33 18.11
C PHE A 554 -11.02 33.12 19.26
N SER A 555 -11.55 32.96 20.48
CA SER A 555 -10.77 32.64 21.68
C SER A 555 -11.64 31.83 22.63
N GLY A 556 -11.31 30.55 22.82
CA GLY A 556 -12.15 29.57 23.49
C GLY A 556 -13.57 29.52 22.90
N GLN A 557 -14.57 29.54 23.79
CA GLN A 557 -15.99 29.56 23.44
C GLN A 557 -16.54 30.94 23.05
N ARG A 558 -15.67 31.91 22.74
CA ARG A 558 -16.04 33.30 22.44
C ARG A 558 -15.48 33.76 21.10
N PHE A 559 -16.18 34.68 20.46
CA PHE A 559 -15.74 35.35 19.24
C PHE A 559 -16.04 36.84 19.24
N TRP A 560 -15.22 37.59 18.52
CA TRP A 560 -15.34 39.02 18.28
C TRP A 560 -15.43 39.27 16.78
N VAL A 561 -16.09 40.35 16.39
CA VAL A 561 -16.19 40.79 15.00
C VAL A 561 -15.79 42.24 14.89
N SER A 562 -14.77 42.52 14.06
CA SER A 562 -14.29 43.87 13.77
C SER A 562 -14.76 44.35 12.40
N GLN A 563 -15.09 45.63 12.30
CA GLN A 563 -15.31 46.33 11.03
C GLN A 563 -14.69 47.73 11.10
N GLY A 564 -13.48 47.89 10.56
CA GLY A 564 -12.67 49.10 10.75
C GLY A 564 -12.22 49.23 12.22
N PRO A 565 -12.34 50.41 12.87
CA PRO A 565 -11.98 50.59 14.27
C PRO A 565 -13.02 50.01 15.25
N ARG A 566 -14.19 49.55 14.76
CA ARG A 566 -15.29 49.09 15.61
C ARG A 566 -15.21 47.58 15.84
N LEU A 567 -14.75 47.19 17.02
CA LEU A 567 -14.79 45.82 17.52
C LEU A 567 -16.12 45.55 18.25
N VAL A 568 -16.74 44.38 18.01
CA VAL A 568 -17.98 43.94 18.66
C VAL A 568 -17.81 42.51 19.20
N GLY A 569 -17.77 42.37 20.52
CA GLY A 569 -17.63 41.10 21.23
C GLY A 569 -17.28 41.31 22.71
N PRO A 570 -17.06 40.23 23.47
CA PRO A 570 -17.22 38.84 23.08
C PRO A 570 -18.69 38.44 22.86
N ARG A 571 -18.93 37.59 21.86
CA ARG A 571 -20.16 36.83 21.66
C ARG A 571 -19.87 35.34 21.86
N SER A 572 -20.82 34.56 22.35
CA SER A 572 -20.69 33.10 22.52
C SER A 572 -20.89 32.37 21.19
N LEU A 573 -20.17 31.25 20.97
CA LEU A 573 -20.27 30.43 19.74
C LEU A 573 -21.69 29.95 19.43
N ASP A 574 -22.57 29.82 20.44
CA ASP A 574 -23.99 29.50 20.26
C ASP A 574 -24.76 30.52 19.40
N LYS A 575 -24.28 31.76 19.29
CA LYS A 575 -24.83 32.77 18.36
C LYS A 575 -24.56 32.46 16.90
N LEU A 576 -23.57 31.63 16.58
CA LEU A 576 -23.31 31.11 15.23
C LEU A 576 -24.03 29.77 14.96
N GLY A 577 -24.74 29.21 15.95
CA GLY A 577 -25.33 27.87 15.86
C GLY A 577 -24.36 26.73 16.20
N ILE A 578 -23.20 27.02 16.79
CA ILE A 578 -22.24 26.03 17.28
C ILE A 578 -22.58 25.69 18.73
N LYS A 579 -22.62 24.40 19.07
CA LYS A 579 -22.99 23.93 20.42
C LYS A 579 -21.92 24.30 21.48
N ARG A 580 -22.30 24.26 22.76
CA ARG A 580 -21.46 24.69 23.91
C ARG A 580 -20.46 23.63 24.41
N ASP A 581 -20.53 22.41 23.87
CA ASP A 581 -19.54 21.34 24.04
C ASP A 581 -18.24 21.63 23.27
N VAL A 582 -18.32 22.39 22.16
CA VAL A 582 -17.19 22.85 21.37
C VAL A 582 -16.32 23.82 22.16
N ARG A 583 -15.10 23.39 22.52
CA ARG A 583 -14.20 24.15 23.42
C ARG A 583 -13.58 25.39 22.77
N LYS A 584 -13.13 25.30 21.51
CA LYS A 584 -12.48 26.38 20.74
C LYS A 584 -12.49 26.10 19.24
N ILE A 585 -12.27 27.12 18.41
CA ILE A 585 -12.06 26.96 16.96
C ILE A 585 -10.57 27.04 16.65
N VAL A 586 -9.99 26.01 16.03
CA VAL A 586 -8.52 25.85 15.79
C VAL A 586 -8.04 26.37 14.42
N GLY A 587 -8.96 26.81 13.59
CA GLY A 587 -8.62 27.35 12.28
C GLY A 587 -9.83 27.54 11.38
N SER A 588 -9.57 28.06 10.18
CA SER A 588 -10.63 28.32 9.21
C SER A 588 -10.14 28.30 7.76
N LEU A 589 -11.03 27.90 6.84
CA LEU A 589 -10.79 27.92 5.41
C LEU A 589 -11.88 28.70 4.69
N ILE A 590 -11.48 29.74 3.95
CA ILE A 590 -12.41 30.55 3.16
C ILE A 590 -12.90 29.73 1.95
N ARG A 591 -14.18 29.87 1.62
CA ARG A 591 -14.83 29.25 0.46
C ARG A 591 -15.58 30.32 -0.36
N THR A 592 -15.98 29.94 -1.57
CA THR A 592 -16.74 30.79 -2.49
C THR A 592 -18.09 31.21 -1.90
N GLN A 593 -18.69 32.27 -2.46
CA GLN A 593 -20.06 32.73 -2.15
C GLN A 593 -20.33 33.13 -0.67
N GLY A 594 -19.29 33.49 0.09
CA GLY A 594 -19.47 33.88 1.51
C GLY A 594 -19.73 32.68 2.41
N ARG A 595 -19.00 31.58 2.17
CA ARG A 595 -18.91 30.44 3.08
C ARG A 595 -17.52 30.39 3.69
N VAL A 596 -17.45 30.03 4.96
CA VAL A 596 -16.18 29.78 5.67
C VAL A 596 -16.34 28.47 6.42
N LEU A 597 -15.34 27.62 6.34
CA LEU A 597 -15.25 26.40 7.16
C LEU A 597 -14.51 26.74 8.44
N LEU A 598 -15.06 26.33 9.59
CA LEU A 598 -14.47 26.47 10.92
C LEU A 598 -14.19 25.07 11.47
N PHE A 599 -13.04 24.88 12.12
CA PHE A 599 -12.57 23.56 12.56
C PHE A 599 -12.43 23.52 14.09
N SER A 600 -12.75 22.38 14.72
CA SER A 600 -12.55 22.11 16.15
C SER A 600 -12.54 20.61 16.40
N GLY A 601 -11.41 20.08 16.88
CA GLY A 601 -11.24 18.63 17.02
C GLY A 601 -11.50 17.94 15.69
N ASP A 602 -12.07 16.74 15.75
CA ASP A 602 -12.44 15.89 14.61
C ASP A 602 -13.53 16.47 13.70
N GLN A 603 -14.07 17.66 14.00
CA GLN A 603 -15.24 18.22 13.33
C GLN A 603 -15.00 19.58 12.67
N PHE A 604 -15.80 19.86 11.65
CA PHE A 604 -15.89 21.17 11.01
C PHE A 604 -17.34 21.62 10.75
N TRP A 605 -17.54 22.94 10.73
CA TRP A 605 -18.81 23.63 10.49
C TRP A 605 -18.69 24.54 9.28
N ARG A 606 -19.76 24.70 8.49
CA ARG A 606 -19.82 25.65 7.37
C ARG A 606 -20.66 26.88 7.72
N LEU A 607 -20.00 27.99 8.01
CA LEU A 607 -20.60 29.27 8.35
C LEU A 607 -21.12 30.03 7.10
N ASP A 608 -22.37 30.46 7.13
CA ASP A 608 -22.92 31.52 6.27
C ASP A 608 -22.60 32.90 6.89
N VAL A 609 -21.61 33.60 6.32
CA VAL A 609 -21.14 34.89 6.84
C VAL A 609 -22.18 36.01 6.69
N LYS A 610 -23.15 35.89 5.78
CA LYS A 610 -24.24 36.88 5.64
C LYS A 610 -25.30 36.72 6.73
N LYS A 611 -25.55 35.47 7.14
CA LYS A 611 -26.53 35.14 8.19
C LYS A 611 -25.92 35.11 9.59
N GLU A 612 -24.59 35.12 9.69
CA GLU A 612 -23.82 34.82 10.91
C GLU A 612 -24.30 33.51 11.58
N GLN A 613 -24.62 32.48 10.78
CA GLN A 613 -25.08 31.16 11.23
C GLN A 613 -24.47 30.01 10.41
N VAL A 614 -24.24 28.87 11.04
CA VAL A 614 -23.84 27.63 10.37
C VAL A 614 -25.00 27.04 9.55
N ASP A 615 -24.67 26.52 8.36
CA ASP A 615 -25.62 25.81 7.49
C ASP A 615 -26.15 24.52 8.15
N LYS A 616 -27.41 24.16 7.85
CA LYS A 616 -27.98 22.87 8.26
C LYS A 616 -27.17 21.69 7.71
N GLY A 617 -27.03 20.63 8.51
CA GLY A 617 -26.24 19.43 8.15
C GLY A 617 -24.75 19.54 8.51
N TYR A 618 -24.43 20.36 9.52
CA TYR A 618 -23.14 20.48 10.18
C TYR A 618 -23.32 20.39 11.72
N PRO A 619 -22.31 19.96 12.50
CA PRO A 619 -20.95 19.59 12.08
C PRO A 619 -20.88 18.37 11.17
N ARG A 620 -19.71 18.21 10.53
CA ARG A 620 -19.28 16.98 9.85
C ARG A 620 -17.88 16.63 10.34
N TYR A 621 -17.53 15.35 10.31
CA TYR A 621 -16.18 14.89 10.62
C TYR A 621 -15.18 15.33 9.54
N ILE A 622 -13.95 15.65 9.93
CA ILE A 622 -12.91 16.21 9.05
C ILE A 622 -12.59 15.25 7.90
N ASP A 623 -12.37 13.97 8.22
CA ASP A 623 -12.13 12.86 7.28
C ASP A 623 -13.10 12.81 6.09
N SER A 624 -14.40 13.11 6.33
CA SER A 624 -15.48 13.04 5.34
C SER A 624 -15.32 14.03 4.16
N LEU A 625 -14.46 15.04 4.31
CA LEU A 625 -14.13 16.00 3.23
C LEU A 625 -12.62 16.17 3.03
N PHE A 626 -11.86 16.09 4.11
CA PHE A 626 -10.41 16.22 4.20
C PHE A 626 -9.79 14.90 4.68
N PRO A 627 -9.78 13.83 3.85
CA PRO A 627 -9.11 12.59 4.20
C PRO A 627 -7.58 12.79 4.24
N GLY A 628 -6.89 11.96 5.03
CA GLY A 628 -5.43 11.93 5.12
C GLY A 628 -4.78 13.06 5.93
N VAL A 629 -5.55 13.93 6.59
CA VAL A 629 -5.02 14.95 7.52
C VAL A 629 -5.41 14.66 8.96
N PRO A 630 -4.58 15.07 9.95
CA PRO A 630 -4.88 14.85 11.36
C PRO A 630 -6.23 15.44 11.75
N ILE A 631 -7.10 14.58 12.30
CA ILE A 631 -8.41 14.97 12.86
C ILE A 631 -8.27 15.86 14.10
N ASP A 632 -7.09 15.93 14.70
CA ASP A 632 -6.74 16.69 15.90
C ASP A 632 -5.82 17.90 15.60
N ALA A 633 -5.76 18.35 14.34
CA ALA A 633 -4.94 19.48 13.91
C ALA A 633 -5.10 20.73 14.81
N ASN A 634 -3.98 21.27 15.29
CA ASN A 634 -3.96 22.44 16.16
C ASN A 634 -4.06 23.77 15.39
N LEU A 635 -3.69 23.78 14.10
CA LEU A 635 -3.77 24.94 13.22
C LEU A 635 -4.35 24.52 11.86
N VAL A 636 -5.39 25.22 11.38
CA VAL A 636 -5.95 25.01 10.03
C VAL A 636 -6.07 26.32 9.25
N PHE A 637 -5.39 26.42 8.10
CA PHE A 637 -5.31 27.65 7.30
C PHE A 637 -5.03 27.39 5.81
N GLN A 638 -5.06 28.45 4.99
CA GLN A 638 -4.72 28.39 3.57
C GLN A 638 -3.42 29.16 3.28
N TYR A 639 -2.47 28.52 2.59
CA TYR A 639 -1.19 29.11 2.20
C TYR A 639 -0.80 28.68 0.78
N LYS A 640 -0.35 29.62 -0.05
CA LYS A 640 0.00 29.44 -1.48
C LYS A 640 -1.08 28.67 -2.26
N GLY A 641 -2.35 28.92 -1.94
CA GLY A 641 -3.49 28.26 -2.58
C GLY A 641 -3.78 26.83 -2.10
N ARG A 642 -3.01 26.26 -1.17
CA ARG A 642 -3.20 24.92 -0.58
C ARG A 642 -3.69 25.01 0.86
N PHE A 643 -4.51 24.05 1.29
CA PHE A 643 -4.97 23.96 2.67
C PHE A 643 -3.87 23.31 3.52
N HIS A 644 -3.69 23.78 4.74
CA HIS A 644 -2.66 23.32 5.66
C HIS A 644 -3.35 22.92 6.96
N PHE A 645 -3.13 21.67 7.37
CA PHE A 645 -3.60 21.10 8.63
C PHE A 645 -2.35 20.74 9.42
N CYS A 646 -2.05 21.49 10.48
CA CYS A 646 -0.84 21.27 11.27
C CYS A 646 -1.18 20.72 12.65
N ARG A 647 -0.68 19.52 12.95
CA ARG A 647 -0.51 18.99 14.30
C ARG A 647 0.98 19.09 14.61
N LEU A 648 1.34 20.11 15.39
CA LEU A 648 2.73 20.54 15.52
C LEU A 648 3.61 19.42 16.13
N PRO A 649 4.86 19.23 15.65
CA PRO A 649 5.61 20.10 14.73
C PRO A 649 5.28 19.92 13.24
N PHE A 650 4.45 18.94 12.88
CA PHE A 650 4.16 18.57 11.49
C PHE A 650 3.03 19.39 10.88
N CYS A 651 3.03 19.47 9.55
CA CYS A 651 1.93 20.04 8.78
C CYS A 651 1.69 19.33 7.46
N TRP A 652 0.42 18.97 7.23
CA TRP A 652 -0.06 18.31 6.04
C TRP A 652 -0.56 19.36 5.05
N GLN A 653 0.05 19.39 3.87
CA GLN A 653 -0.30 20.29 2.78
C GLN A 653 -1.26 19.59 1.82
N MET A 654 -2.51 20.04 1.78
CA MET A 654 -3.58 19.50 0.95
C MET A 654 -3.90 20.40 -0.25
N SER A 655 -4.10 19.79 -1.42
CA SER A 655 -4.50 20.49 -2.65
C SER A 655 -5.95 21.02 -2.57
N PRO A 656 -6.35 21.98 -3.44
CA PRO A 656 -7.76 22.36 -3.61
C PRO A 656 -8.70 21.21 -4.02
N ARG A 657 -8.16 20.07 -4.47
CA ARG A 657 -8.89 18.82 -4.79
C ARG A 657 -8.94 17.84 -3.61
N TYR A 658 -8.58 18.29 -2.41
CA TYR A 658 -8.62 17.49 -1.18
C TYR A 658 -7.71 16.25 -1.16
N GLN A 659 -6.60 16.30 -1.91
CA GLN A 659 -5.52 15.31 -1.85
C GLN A 659 -4.40 15.85 -0.97
N VAL A 660 -3.88 15.04 -0.05
CA VAL A 660 -2.61 15.37 0.63
C VAL A 660 -1.51 15.31 -0.41
N THR A 661 -0.63 16.30 -0.40
CA THR A 661 0.41 16.48 -1.45
C THR A 661 1.82 16.57 -0.88
N ARG A 662 1.94 16.69 0.44
CA ARG A 662 3.19 16.70 1.20
C ARG A 662 2.86 16.70 2.69
N VAL A 663 3.61 15.95 3.47
CA VAL A 663 3.78 16.18 4.91
C VAL A 663 5.16 16.78 5.12
N GLY A 664 5.30 17.70 6.07
CA GLY A 664 6.55 18.39 6.34
C GLY A 664 6.53 19.13 7.67
N TYR A 665 7.65 19.73 8.04
CA TYR A 665 7.77 20.43 9.32
C TYR A 665 7.24 21.86 9.20
N PHE A 666 6.35 22.26 10.11
CA PHE A 666 5.73 23.58 10.10
C PHE A 666 6.76 24.73 10.10
N LYS A 667 7.85 24.60 10.86
CA LYS A 667 8.91 25.61 10.93
C LYS A 667 9.67 25.77 9.61
N GLN A 668 10.16 24.68 9.03
CA GLN A 668 10.93 24.69 7.79
C GLN A 668 10.04 24.98 6.57
N ASP A 669 8.85 24.39 6.50
CA ASP A 669 8.00 24.43 5.30
C ASP A 669 7.03 25.60 5.22
N VAL A 670 6.47 26.01 6.36
CA VAL A 670 5.57 27.17 6.42
C VAL A 670 6.33 28.43 6.79
N LEU A 671 7.02 28.44 7.94
CA LEU A 671 7.70 29.64 8.47
C LEU A 671 9.03 29.96 7.78
N LYS A 672 9.64 28.99 7.08
CA LYS A 672 10.96 29.09 6.44
C LYS A 672 12.10 29.37 7.43
N CYS A 673 12.02 28.75 8.61
CA CYS A 673 13.13 28.67 9.54
C CYS A 673 14.33 27.95 8.90
N PRO A 674 15.58 28.42 9.13
CA PRO A 674 16.76 27.64 8.78
C PRO A 674 16.79 26.34 9.61
N GLU A 675 17.46 25.33 9.06
CA GLU A 675 17.82 24.11 9.82
C GLU A 675 18.76 24.48 10.97
N GLN A 676 18.61 23.80 12.11
CA GLN A 676 19.39 24.00 13.34
C GLN A 676 20.36 22.85 13.55
#